data_AF-A0AAN8Y8Y1-F1
#
_entry.id   AF-A0AAN8Y8Y1-F1
#
_cell.length_a   1.000
_cell.length_b   1.000
_cell.length_c   1.000
_cell.angle_alpha   90.00
_cell.angle_beta   90.00
_cell.angle_gamma   90.00
#
_symmetry.space_group_name_H-M   'P 1'
#
loop_
_entity.id
_entity.type
_entity.pdbx_description
1 polymer ?
#
loop_
_entity_poly.entity_id
_entity_poly.type
_entity_poly.pdbx_seq_one_letter_code
_entity_poly.pdbx_strand_id
1 'polypeptide(L)'
;MAKAISLEEIKNETVDLEKIPIEEVFEQLKCSREGLTSDEGANRLQIFGPNKLEEKKESKILKFLGFMWNPLSWVMEAAAIMAIALANGDGKPPDWQDFVGIVCLLVINSTISFIEENNAGNAAAALMAGLAPKTKVLRDGRWSEQEAAILVPGDIISVKLGDIVPADARLLEGDPLKIDQSALTGESLPVTKNPGDEVFSGSTCKQGELEAVVIATGVHTFFGKAAHLVDSTNNVGHFQKVLTAIGNFCICSIAVGMLVEIIVMYPIQHRKYRDGIDNLLVLLIGGIPIAMPTVLSVTMAIGSHRLSQQGAITKRMTAIEEMAGMDVLCSDKTGTLTLNKLSVDKTLVEVFAKGVDKEYVLLLAARASRVENQDAIDACMVGMLADPKEARAGIREVHFLPFNPVDKRTALTYIDSNGNWHRASKGAPEQILDLCNCKEDVRRKVHAMIDKYAERGLRSLAVARQEVPEKSKESAGGPWQFVGLLPLFDPPRHDSAETIRRALNLGVNVKMITGDQLAIAKETGRRLGMGTNMYPSASLLGQDKDSSIASLPVEELIEKADGFAGVFPEHKYEIVKKLQERKHIVGMTGDGVNDAPALKKADIGIAVADATDAARGASDIVLTEPGLSVIISAVLTSRAIFQRMKNYTIYAVSITIRIVFGFMLIALIWKYDFSAFMVLIIAILNDGTIMTISKDRVKPSPMPDSWKLNEIFSTGVVLGGYQALMTVLFFWAMHDTKFFSDKFGVKDIRGSDEEMMSALYLQVSIISQALIFVTRSRSWSFVERPGALLMIAFLIAQLVATLIAVYADWTFARVKGCGWGWAGVIWIFSIVTYFPLDIMKFAIRYILSGKAWNNLLDNKTAFTTKKDYGKEEREAQWALAQRTLHGLQPPEASNLFNEKNSYRELSEIAEQAKRRAEMARLRELHTLKGHVESVVKLKGLDIETIQQHYTV
;
A
#
# COMPACT_ATOMS: atom_id res chain seq x y z
N MET A 1 -52.40 -28.57 -10.91
CA MET A 1 -52.28 -27.12 -10.67
C MET A 1 -51.84 -26.91 -9.24
N ALA A 2 -50.52 -26.78 -9.02
CA ALA A 2 -49.99 -26.39 -7.72
C ALA A 2 -50.40 -24.93 -7.43
N LYS A 3 -50.78 -24.65 -6.18
CA LYS A 3 -51.16 -23.32 -5.70
C LYS A 3 -49.98 -22.37 -5.94
N ALA A 4 -50.20 -21.25 -6.64
CA ALA A 4 -49.14 -20.25 -6.86
C ALA A 4 -48.68 -19.67 -5.51
N ILE A 5 -47.44 -19.96 -5.13
CA ILE A 5 -46.83 -19.56 -3.86
C ILE A 5 -46.56 -18.04 -3.88
N SER A 6 -46.70 -17.40 -2.72
CA SER A 6 -46.42 -15.96 -2.55
C SER A 6 -44.91 -15.70 -2.38
N LEU A 7 -44.43 -14.53 -2.80
CA LEU A 7 -43.01 -14.16 -2.65
C LEU A 7 -42.58 -14.09 -1.16
N GLU A 8 -43.53 -13.88 -0.24
CA GLU A 8 -43.31 -13.90 1.21
C GLU A 8 -43.10 -15.32 1.76
N GLU A 9 -43.75 -16.34 1.19
CA GLU A 9 -43.52 -17.75 1.55
C GLU A 9 -42.14 -18.24 1.08
N ILE A 10 -41.66 -17.75 -0.07
CA ILE A 10 -40.30 -18.00 -0.58
C ILE A 10 -39.25 -17.37 0.34
N LYS A 11 -39.51 -16.16 0.85
CA LYS A 11 -38.66 -15.50 1.85
C LYS A 11 -38.54 -16.31 3.15
N ASN A 12 -39.56 -17.06 3.52
CA ASN A 12 -39.57 -17.91 4.72
C ASN A 12 -38.95 -19.31 4.49
N GLU A 13 -38.23 -19.52 3.38
CA GLU A 13 -37.52 -20.77 3.04
C GLU A 13 -38.43 -22.03 3.07
N THR A 14 -39.74 -21.87 2.83
CA THR A 14 -40.69 -23.00 2.86
C THR A 14 -40.55 -23.97 1.67
N VAL A 15 -39.72 -23.63 0.67
CA VAL A 15 -39.51 -24.43 -0.53
C VAL A 15 -38.02 -24.55 -0.83
N ASP A 16 -37.56 -25.80 -1.02
CA ASP A 16 -36.18 -26.13 -1.40
C ASP A 16 -36.00 -25.93 -2.92
N LEU A 17 -35.66 -24.69 -3.31
CA LEU A 17 -35.39 -24.30 -4.69
C LEU A 17 -34.09 -24.94 -5.25
N GLU A 18 -33.28 -25.58 -4.41
CA GLU A 18 -32.00 -26.19 -4.76
C GLU A 18 -32.21 -27.51 -5.52
N LYS A 19 -33.27 -28.28 -5.20
CA LYS A 19 -33.46 -29.66 -5.72
C LYS A 19 -34.56 -29.85 -6.77
N ILE A 20 -35.44 -28.88 -6.96
CA ILE A 20 -36.53 -28.96 -7.97
C ILE A 20 -35.98 -28.87 -9.40
N PRO A 21 -36.72 -29.13 -10.50
CA PRO A 21 -36.27 -28.85 -11.87
C PRO A 21 -36.19 -27.36 -12.20
N ILE A 22 -35.38 -26.95 -13.20
CA ILE A 22 -35.22 -25.52 -13.59
C ILE A 22 -36.55 -24.89 -14.02
N GLU A 23 -37.39 -25.62 -14.74
CA GLU A 23 -38.70 -25.14 -15.18
C GLU A 23 -39.61 -24.79 -13.99
N GLU A 24 -39.56 -25.60 -12.92
CA GLU A 24 -40.28 -25.31 -11.68
C GLU A 24 -39.67 -24.13 -10.92
N VAL A 25 -38.36 -23.90 -11.02
CA VAL A 25 -37.71 -22.69 -10.46
C VAL A 25 -38.28 -21.43 -11.12
N PHE A 26 -38.44 -21.41 -12.44
CA PHE A 26 -39.04 -20.27 -13.16
C PHE A 26 -40.50 -20.03 -12.75
N GLU A 27 -41.29 -21.09 -12.59
CA GLU A 27 -42.69 -21.00 -12.15
C GLU A 27 -42.80 -20.47 -10.70
N GLN A 28 -41.97 -20.97 -9.79
CA GLN A 28 -42.01 -20.60 -8.38
C GLN A 28 -41.47 -19.18 -8.14
N LEU A 29 -40.34 -18.83 -8.78
CA LEU A 29 -39.77 -17.48 -8.69
C LEU A 29 -40.51 -16.45 -9.56
N LYS A 30 -41.52 -16.87 -10.34
CA LYS A 30 -42.28 -16.02 -11.28
C LYS A 30 -41.34 -15.19 -12.15
N CYS A 31 -40.33 -15.82 -12.71
CA CYS A 31 -39.36 -15.17 -13.60
C CYS A 31 -39.42 -15.80 -15.00
N SER A 32 -38.91 -15.07 -15.99
CA SER A 32 -38.87 -15.51 -17.39
C SER A 32 -37.43 -15.72 -17.83
N ARG A 33 -37.22 -16.47 -18.93
CA ARG A 33 -35.89 -16.61 -19.55
C ARG A 33 -35.33 -15.29 -20.10
N GLU A 34 -36.17 -14.27 -20.30
CA GLU A 34 -35.74 -12.92 -20.72
C GLU A 34 -35.34 -12.02 -19.53
N GLY A 35 -35.33 -12.57 -18.31
CA GLY A 35 -35.03 -11.85 -17.08
C GLY A 35 -36.27 -11.22 -16.43
N LEU A 36 -36.02 -10.33 -15.47
CA LEU A 36 -37.04 -9.55 -14.77
C LEU A 36 -37.20 -8.16 -15.40
N THR A 37 -38.34 -7.52 -15.16
CA THR A 37 -38.48 -6.08 -15.46
C THR A 37 -37.80 -5.23 -14.38
N SER A 38 -37.36 -4.02 -14.73
CA SER A 38 -36.72 -3.12 -13.75
C SER A 38 -37.62 -2.79 -12.56
N ASP A 39 -38.94 -2.64 -12.78
CA ASP A 39 -39.93 -2.35 -11.73
C ASP A 39 -40.12 -3.55 -10.79
N GLU A 40 -40.16 -4.78 -11.31
CA GLU A 40 -40.22 -5.99 -10.49
C GLU A 40 -38.97 -6.17 -9.64
N GLY A 41 -37.79 -5.87 -10.20
CA GLY A 41 -36.53 -5.87 -9.45
C GLY A 41 -36.58 -4.91 -8.26
N ALA A 42 -37.07 -3.68 -8.45
CA ALA A 42 -37.22 -2.69 -7.37
C ALA A 42 -38.25 -3.13 -6.31
N ASN A 43 -39.38 -3.72 -6.72
CA ASN A 43 -40.38 -4.24 -5.79
C ASN A 43 -39.85 -5.41 -4.95
N ARG A 44 -39.14 -6.36 -5.57
CA ARG A 44 -38.53 -7.49 -4.85
C ARG A 44 -37.44 -7.04 -3.90
N LEU A 45 -36.68 -5.99 -4.24
CA LEU A 45 -35.66 -5.43 -3.37
C LEU A 45 -36.25 -4.89 -2.06
N GLN A 46 -37.48 -4.34 -2.09
CA GLN A 46 -38.18 -3.92 -0.86
C GLN A 46 -38.64 -5.11 -0.01
N ILE A 47 -38.98 -6.25 -0.64
CA ILE A 47 -39.49 -7.45 0.04
C ILE A 47 -38.33 -8.27 0.67
N PHE A 48 -37.32 -8.61 -0.14
CA PHE A 48 -36.20 -9.46 0.26
C PHE A 48 -35.06 -8.67 0.93
N GLY A 49 -35.00 -7.36 0.70
CA GLY A 49 -33.88 -6.53 1.13
C GLY A 49 -32.69 -6.63 0.17
N PRO A 50 -31.65 -5.81 0.39
CA PRO A 50 -30.46 -5.82 -0.43
C PRO A 50 -29.63 -7.11 -0.25
N ASN A 51 -28.98 -7.56 -1.32
CA ASN A 51 -28.02 -8.67 -1.30
C ASN A 51 -26.70 -8.24 -0.64
N LYS A 52 -26.76 -8.01 0.66
CA LYS A 52 -25.62 -7.63 1.52
C LYS A 52 -25.78 -8.34 2.86
N LEU A 53 -24.67 -8.70 3.48
CA LEU A 53 -24.69 -9.17 4.87
C LEU A 53 -25.15 -8.03 5.78
N GLU A 54 -25.89 -8.35 6.84
CA GLU A 54 -26.35 -7.35 7.79
C GLU A 54 -25.14 -6.67 8.45
N GLU A 55 -24.95 -5.39 8.15
CA GLU A 55 -23.98 -4.57 8.87
C GLU A 55 -24.52 -4.30 10.27
N LYS A 56 -23.75 -4.67 11.30
CA LYS A 56 -24.02 -4.23 12.68
C LYS A 56 -23.99 -2.70 12.72
N LYS A 57 -25.18 -2.10 12.77
CA LYS A 57 -25.32 -0.65 12.96
C LYS A 57 -24.94 -0.33 14.41
N GLU A 58 -23.69 0.03 14.64
CA GLU A 58 -23.32 0.67 15.89
C GLU A 58 -24.03 2.01 16.01
N SER A 59 -24.69 2.23 17.15
CA SER A 59 -25.31 3.53 17.40
C SER A 59 -24.22 4.59 17.51
N LYS A 60 -24.47 5.78 16.94
CA LYS A 60 -23.53 6.92 16.99
C LYS A 60 -23.15 7.29 18.43
N ILE A 61 -24.06 7.09 19.39
CA ILE A 61 -23.86 7.35 20.81
C ILE A 61 -22.91 6.32 21.43
N LEU A 62 -23.11 5.03 21.14
CA LEU A 62 -22.18 3.97 21.58
C LEU A 62 -20.79 4.17 20.99
N LYS A 63 -20.70 4.55 19.72
CA LYS A 63 -19.42 4.87 19.09
C LYS A 63 -18.73 6.07 19.76
N PHE A 64 -19.48 7.12 20.11
CA PHE A 64 -18.97 8.26 20.89
C PHE A 64 -18.44 7.83 22.27
N LEU A 65 -19.21 7.04 23.02
CA LEU A 65 -18.80 6.50 24.32
C LEU A 65 -17.57 5.58 24.21
N GLY A 66 -17.42 4.87 23.10
CA GLY A 66 -16.25 4.03 22.81
C GLY A 66 -14.94 4.84 22.79
N PHE A 67 -14.96 6.11 22.34
CA PHE A 67 -13.76 6.96 22.38
C PHE A 67 -13.30 7.31 23.79
N MET A 68 -14.24 7.38 24.74
CA MET A 68 -13.93 7.60 26.16
C MET A 68 -13.38 6.34 26.84
N TRP A 69 -13.49 5.18 26.19
CA TRP A 69 -13.11 3.88 26.76
C TRP A 69 -11.79 3.34 26.16
N ASN A 70 -10.82 4.21 25.91
CA ASN A 70 -9.47 3.78 25.53
C ASN A 70 -8.54 3.72 26.76
N PRO A 71 -7.44 2.93 26.73
CA PRO A 71 -6.55 2.79 27.89
C PRO A 71 -5.97 4.10 28.42
N LEU A 72 -5.75 5.09 27.54
CA LEU A 72 -5.25 6.42 27.93
C LEU A 72 -6.32 7.21 28.69
N SER A 73 -7.58 7.06 28.29
CA SER A 73 -8.75 7.70 28.93
C SER A 73 -9.03 7.09 30.30
N TRP A 74 -8.82 5.79 30.51
CA TRP A 74 -8.93 5.19 31.84
C TRP A 74 -7.91 5.78 32.83
N VAL A 75 -6.69 6.06 32.37
CA VAL A 75 -5.69 6.71 33.23
C VAL A 75 -6.10 8.17 33.53
N MET A 76 -6.68 8.88 32.57
CA MET A 76 -7.23 10.23 32.80
C MET A 76 -8.45 10.23 33.71
N GLU A 77 -9.33 9.24 33.62
CA GLU A 77 -10.44 9.04 34.54
C GLU A 77 -9.93 8.76 35.95
N ALA A 78 -8.91 7.91 36.08
CA ALA A 78 -8.23 7.69 37.35
C ALA A 78 -7.61 8.99 37.91
N ALA A 79 -7.03 9.85 37.05
CA ALA A 79 -6.53 11.17 37.44
C ALA A 79 -7.65 12.11 37.92
N ALA A 80 -8.80 12.11 37.24
CA ALA A 80 -9.98 12.87 37.64
C ALA A 80 -10.52 12.40 39.00
N ILE A 81 -10.63 11.07 39.20
CA ILE A 81 -11.04 10.48 40.48
C ILE A 81 -10.02 10.81 41.56
N MET A 82 -8.72 10.79 41.25
CA MET A 82 -7.64 11.16 42.18
C MET A 82 -7.80 12.60 42.69
N ALA A 83 -8.16 13.55 41.82
CA ALA A 83 -8.41 14.94 42.17
C ALA A 83 -9.60 15.15 43.14
N ILE A 84 -10.57 14.23 43.18
CA ILE A 84 -11.67 14.26 44.16
C ILE A 84 -11.33 13.44 45.41
N ALA A 85 -10.84 12.21 45.23
CA ALA A 85 -10.70 11.24 46.30
C ALA A 85 -9.49 11.53 47.21
N LEU A 86 -8.34 11.87 46.62
CA LEU A 86 -7.08 12.08 47.34
C LEU A 86 -6.83 13.54 47.71
N ALA A 87 -7.55 14.49 47.10
CA ALA A 87 -7.49 15.90 47.50
C ALA A 87 -8.28 16.19 48.80
N ASN A 88 -8.97 15.20 49.39
CA ASN A 88 -9.68 15.39 50.66
C ASN A 88 -8.69 15.46 51.83
N GLY A 89 -8.28 16.67 52.22
CA GLY A 89 -7.30 16.88 53.29
C GLY A 89 -7.06 18.36 53.62
N ASP A 90 -6.47 18.62 54.78
CA ASP A 90 -6.04 19.95 55.27
C ASP A 90 -7.14 21.02 55.37
N GLY A 91 -8.41 20.63 55.53
CA GLY A 91 -9.53 21.56 55.68
C GLY A 91 -9.90 22.36 54.43
N LYS A 92 -9.32 22.03 53.26
CA LYS A 92 -9.65 22.61 51.95
C LYS A 92 -10.64 21.71 51.19
N PRO A 93 -11.56 22.29 50.40
CA PRO A 93 -12.46 21.50 49.56
C PRO A 93 -11.67 20.67 48.52
N PRO A 94 -12.25 19.57 48.00
CA PRO A 94 -11.67 18.83 46.89
C PRO A 94 -11.59 19.72 45.63
N ASP A 95 -10.62 19.42 44.76
CA ASP A 95 -10.32 20.21 43.56
C ASP A 95 -11.33 19.94 42.43
N TRP A 96 -12.58 20.32 42.69
CA TRP A 96 -13.70 20.18 41.75
C TRP A 96 -13.43 20.82 40.39
N GLN A 97 -12.66 21.91 40.37
CA GLN A 97 -12.33 22.62 39.13
C GLN A 97 -11.40 21.80 38.25
N ASP A 98 -10.42 21.10 38.83
CA ASP A 98 -9.53 20.20 38.08
C ASP A 98 -10.30 18.97 37.59
N PHE A 99 -11.17 18.40 38.43
CA PHE A 99 -12.06 17.31 38.00
C PHE A 99 -12.94 17.71 36.81
N VAL A 100 -13.68 18.81 36.93
CA VAL A 100 -14.55 19.31 35.85
C VAL A 100 -13.72 19.67 34.63
N GLY A 101 -12.52 20.23 34.82
CA GLY A 101 -11.57 20.52 33.76
C GLY A 101 -11.12 19.28 32.99
N ILE A 102 -10.71 18.21 33.69
CA ILE A 102 -10.31 16.94 33.07
C ILE A 102 -11.49 16.31 32.32
N VAL A 103 -12.68 16.29 32.91
CA VAL A 103 -13.89 15.78 32.25
C VAL A 103 -14.20 16.61 30.99
N CYS A 104 -14.09 17.94 31.05
CA CYS A 104 -14.26 18.81 29.89
C CYS A 104 -13.22 18.53 28.80
N LEU A 105 -11.95 18.31 29.16
CA LEU A 105 -10.90 17.91 28.21
C LEU A 105 -11.25 16.58 27.53
N LEU A 106 -11.68 15.56 28.30
CA LEU A 106 -12.10 14.27 27.74
C LEU A 106 -13.29 14.40 26.79
N VAL A 107 -14.28 15.24 27.14
CA VAL A 107 -15.45 15.51 26.28
C VAL A 107 -15.04 16.24 25.00
N ILE A 108 -14.18 17.27 25.08
CA ILE A 108 -13.67 18.00 23.91
C ILE A 108 -12.89 17.04 23.00
N ASN A 109 -11.96 16.27 23.57
CA ASN A 109 -11.15 15.32 22.81
C ASN A 109 -12.03 14.24 22.14
N SER A 110 -13.01 13.68 22.87
CA SER A 110 -13.95 12.70 22.33
C SER A 110 -14.82 13.29 21.22
N THR A 111 -15.24 14.55 21.36
CA THR A 111 -16.03 15.25 20.35
C THR A 111 -15.23 15.48 19.07
N ILE A 112 -13.99 15.97 19.18
CA ILE A 112 -13.08 16.15 18.04
C ILE A 112 -12.82 14.79 17.38
N SER A 113 -12.53 13.76 18.17
CA SER A 113 -12.28 12.41 17.68
C SER A 113 -13.46 11.82 16.93
N PHE A 114 -14.67 11.94 17.49
CA PHE A 114 -15.90 11.45 16.88
C PHE A 114 -16.22 12.18 15.57
N ILE A 115 -16.12 13.52 15.54
CA ILE A 115 -16.40 14.30 14.32
C ILE A 115 -15.42 13.94 13.21
N GLU A 116 -14.13 13.92 13.51
CA GLU A 116 -13.09 13.64 12.52
C GLU A 116 -13.14 12.19 12.04
N GLU A 117 -13.37 11.21 12.94
CA GLU A 117 -13.50 9.82 12.51
C GLU A 117 -14.80 9.57 11.72
N ASN A 118 -15.89 10.26 12.04
CA ASN A 118 -17.12 10.17 11.26
C ASN A 118 -16.96 10.80 9.87
N ASN A 119 -16.26 11.95 9.77
CA ASN A 119 -15.94 12.57 8.48
C ASN A 119 -15.02 11.68 7.63
N ALA A 120 -14.00 11.11 8.27
CA ALA A 120 -13.13 10.09 7.68
C ALA A 120 -13.91 8.86 7.20
N GLY A 121 -14.82 8.35 8.03
CA GLY A 121 -15.66 7.19 7.73
C GLY A 121 -16.61 7.43 6.56
N ASN A 122 -17.23 8.61 6.49
CA ASN A 122 -18.07 8.99 5.35
C ASN A 122 -17.28 9.08 4.05
N ALA A 123 -16.07 9.66 4.10
CA ALA A 123 -15.18 9.69 2.94
C ALA A 123 -14.79 8.27 2.52
N ALA A 124 -14.43 7.41 3.46
CA ALA A 124 -14.10 6.00 3.18
C ALA A 124 -15.30 5.22 2.63
N ALA A 125 -16.53 5.45 3.12
CA ALA A 125 -17.73 4.79 2.62
C ALA A 125 -18.00 5.12 1.14
N ALA A 126 -17.78 6.37 0.73
CA ALA A 126 -17.88 6.76 -0.68
C ALA A 126 -16.82 6.05 -1.55
N LEU A 127 -15.63 5.78 -1.01
CA LEU A 127 -14.60 4.99 -1.69
C LEU A 127 -14.96 3.52 -1.80
N MET A 128 -15.50 2.94 -0.71
CA MET A 128 -15.93 1.54 -0.67
C MET A 128 -17.09 1.26 -1.62
N ALA A 129 -17.98 2.25 -1.86
CA ALA A 129 -19.02 2.14 -2.88
C ALA A 129 -18.43 1.91 -4.29
N GLY A 130 -17.29 2.53 -4.61
CA GLY A 130 -16.58 2.29 -5.88
C GLY A 130 -15.97 0.89 -6.01
N LEU A 131 -15.81 0.17 -4.89
CA LEU A 131 -15.33 -1.22 -4.82
C LEU A 131 -16.45 -2.24 -4.63
N ALA A 132 -17.71 -1.80 -4.59
CA ALA A 132 -18.83 -2.70 -4.43
C ALA A 132 -18.81 -3.76 -5.55
N PRO A 133 -18.97 -5.06 -5.23
CA PRO A 133 -19.02 -6.11 -6.24
C PRO A 133 -20.10 -5.78 -7.26
N LYS A 134 -19.76 -5.90 -8.55
CA LYS A 134 -20.70 -5.70 -9.64
C LYS A 134 -21.08 -7.04 -10.24
N THR A 135 -22.25 -7.10 -10.84
CA THR A 135 -22.73 -8.29 -11.53
C THR A 135 -23.49 -7.89 -12.79
N LYS A 136 -23.36 -8.70 -13.83
CA LYS A 136 -24.12 -8.52 -15.07
C LYS A 136 -25.47 -9.19 -14.92
N VAL A 137 -26.52 -8.37 -14.94
CA VAL A 137 -27.92 -8.80 -14.83
C VAL A 137 -28.64 -8.58 -16.15
N LEU A 138 -29.55 -9.49 -16.48
CA LEU A 138 -30.47 -9.36 -17.60
C LEU A 138 -31.80 -8.79 -17.06
N ARG A 139 -32.07 -7.53 -17.37
CA ARG A 139 -33.34 -6.84 -17.05
C ARG A 139 -33.90 -6.14 -18.27
N ASP A 140 -35.21 -6.17 -18.44
CA ASP A 140 -35.91 -5.61 -19.62
C ASP A 140 -35.34 -6.14 -20.96
N GLY A 141 -34.88 -7.40 -20.98
CA GLY A 141 -34.25 -8.04 -22.15
C GLY A 141 -32.87 -7.46 -22.52
N ARG A 142 -32.25 -6.64 -21.66
CA ARG A 142 -30.93 -6.04 -21.89
C ARG A 142 -29.95 -6.40 -20.78
N TRP A 143 -28.74 -6.78 -21.18
CA TRP A 143 -27.63 -6.98 -20.25
C TRP A 143 -27.13 -5.63 -19.74
N SER A 144 -27.16 -5.46 -18.42
CA SER A 144 -26.61 -4.29 -17.74
C SER A 144 -25.73 -4.71 -16.57
N GLU A 145 -24.73 -3.91 -16.26
CA GLU A 145 -23.87 -4.13 -15.09
C GLU A 145 -24.40 -3.31 -13.92
N GLN A 146 -24.74 -3.98 -12.82
CA GLN A 146 -25.35 -3.38 -11.63
C GLN A 146 -24.56 -3.78 -10.38
N GLU A 147 -24.76 -3.05 -9.29
CA GLU A 147 -24.20 -3.44 -7.99
C GLU A 147 -24.83 -4.75 -7.50
N ALA A 148 -24.01 -5.67 -7.01
CA ALA A 148 -24.45 -6.96 -6.50
C ALA A 148 -25.45 -6.82 -5.35
N ALA A 149 -25.45 -5.70 -4.61
CA ALA A 149 -26.40 -5.41 -3.53
C ALA A 149 -27.85 -5.22 -4.01
N ILE A 150 -28.06 -4.89 -5.28
CA ILE A 150 -29.39 -4.66 -5.88
C ILE A 150 -29.99 -5.97 -6.44
N LEU A 151 -29.20 -7.05 -6.42
CA LEU A 151 -29.61 -8.36 -6.93
C LEU A 151 -30.72 -8.94 -6.06
N VAL A 152 -31.73 -9.51 -6.70
CA VAL A 152 -32.89 -10.12 -6.04
C VAL A 152 -33.12 -11.56 -6.51
N PRO A 153 -33.77 -12.42 -5.71
CA PRO A 153 -34.20 -13.73 -6.15
C PRO A 153 -35.05 -13.67 -7.43
N GLY A 154 -34.68 -14.45 -8.43
CA GLY A 154 -35.29 -14.48 -9.77
C GLY A 154 -34.58 -13.62 -10.83
N ASP A 155 -33.57 -12.81 -10.48
CA ASP A 155 -32.73 -12.15 -11.49
C ASP A 155 -31.93 -13.20 -12.28
N ILE A 156 -31.74 -12.95 -13.58
CA ILE A 156 -30.80 -13.73 -14.40
C ILE A 156 -29.47 -12.99 -14.42
N ILE A 157 -28.41 -13.71 -14.09
CA ILE A 157 -27.02 -13.24 -14.08
C ILE A 157 -26.18 -14.01 -15.10
N SER A 158 -25.14 -13.37 -15.59
CA SER A 158 -24.09 -14.03 -16.39
C SER A 158 -22.86 -14.20 -15.52
N VAL A 159 -22.41 -15.45 -15.36
CA VAL A 159 -21.19 -15.78 -14.61
C VAL A 159 -20.08 -16.11 -15.60
N LYS A 160 -19.04 -15.28 -15.62
CA LYS A 160 -17.87 -15.43 -16.50
C LYS A 160 -16.66 -15.92 -15.73
N LEU A 161 -15.66 -16.39 -16.46
CA LEU A 161 -14.35 -16.71 -15.90
C LEU A 161 -13.80 -15.52 -15.11
N GLY A 162 -13.56 -15.75 -13.82
CA GLY A 162 -13.01 -14.77 -12.89
C GLY A 162 -14.01 -13.94 -12.10
N ASP A 163 -15.29 -14.05 -12.42
CA ASP A 163 -16.35 -13.44 -11.62
C ASP A 163 -16.46 -14.16 -10.27
N ILE A 164 -16.72 -13.37 -9.24
CA ILE A 164 -17.20 -13.89 -7.96
C ILE A 164 -18.70 -14.07 -8.09
N VAL A 165 -19.20 -15.26 -7.80
CA VAL A 165 -20.63 -15.54 -7.79
C VAL A 165 -21.29 -14.65 -6.72
N PRO A 166 -22.21 -13.74 -7.08
CA PRO A 166 -22.69 -12.68 -6.20
C PRO A 166 -23.77 -13.12 -5.20
N ALA A 167 -24.45 -14.24 -5.49
CA ALA A 167 -25.58 -14.77 -4.76
C ALA A 167 -25.71 -16.27 -5.10
N ASP A 168 -26.46 -17.02 -4.29
CA ASP A 168 -26.71 -18.42 -4.61
C ASP A 168 -27.62 -18.49 -5.83
N ALA A 169 -27.20 -19.22 -6.85
CA ALA A 169 -27.83 -19.22 -8.16
C ALA A 169 -27.84 -20.61 -8.77
N ARG A 170 -28.68 -20.78 -9.79
CA ARG A 170 -28.84 -22.02 -10.53
C ARG A 170 -28.46 -21.86 -11.98
N LEU A 171 -27.63 -22.77 -12.46
CA LEU A 171 -27.10 -22.70 -13.80
C LEU A 171 -28.16 -23.00 -14.85
N LEU A 172 -28.21 -22.17 -15.89
CA LEU A 172 -29.04 -22.37 -17.08
C LEU A 172 -28.30 -23.22 -18.12
N GLU A 173 -28.87 -23.32 -19.32
CA GLU A 173 -28.34 -24.15 -20.42
C GLU A 173 -26.99 -23.65 -20.92
N GLY A 174 -26.06 -24.59 -21.20
CA GLY A 174 -24.75 -24.30 -21.80
C GLY A 174 -23.68 -25.32 -21.42
N ASP A 175 -22.41 -24.97 -21.65
CA ASP A 175 -21.30 -25.87 -21.36
C ASP A 175 -20.97 -25.86 -19.84
N PRO A 176 -20.54 -26.98 -19.24
CA PRO A 176 -20.23 -27.04 -17.80
C PRO A 176 -19.14 -26.04 -17.39
N LEU A 177 -19.27 -25.46 -16.20
CA LEU A 177 -18.25 -24.58 -15.64
C LEU A 177 -17.51 -25.21 -14.45
N LYS A 178 -16.32 -24.73 -14.17
CA LYS A 178 -15.58 -25.09 -12.95
C LYS A 178 -15.58 -23.95 -11.97
N ILE A 179 -16.00 -24.26 -10.76
CA ILE A 179 -16.14 -23.31 -9.66
C ILE A 179 -15.21 -23.72 -8.54
N ASP A 180 -14.43 -22.75 -8.08
CA ASP A 180 -13.64 -22.88 -6.88
C ASP A 180 -14.48 -22.47 -5.67
N GLN A 181 -14.78 -23.46 -4.83
CA GLN A 181 -15.53 -23.34 -3.58
C GLN A 181 -14.61 -23.40 -2.35
N SER A 182 -13.30 -23.27 -2.52
CA SER A 182 -12.31 -23.39 -1.44
C SER A 182 -12.55 -22.41 -0.28
N ALA A 183 -13.09 -21.22 -0.57
CA ALA A 183 -13.47 -20.25 0.44
C ALA A 183 -14.63 -20.71 1.35
N LEU A 184 -15.46 -21.64 0.87
CA LEU A 184 -16.67 -22.13 1.53
C LEU A 184 -16.47 -23.51 2.16
N THR A 185 -15.91 -24.45 1.40
CA THR A 185 -15.77 -25.86 1.81
C THR A 185 -14.38 -26.18 2.36
N GLY A 186 -13.39 -25.33 2.09
CA GLY A 186 -11.98 -25.60 2.37
C GLY A 186 -11.31 -26.54 1.36
N GLU A 187 -12.05 -27.10 0.40
CA GLU A 187 -11.50 -27.99 -0.63
C GLU A 187 -10.87 -27.18 -1.75
N SER A 188 -9.60 -27.44 -2.05
CA SER A 188 -8.81 -26.64 -3.00
C SER A 188 -9.06 -26.98 -4.48
N LEU A 189 -9.73 -28.10 -4.77
CA LEU A 189 -9.99 -28.53 -6.14
C LEU A 189 -11.28 -27.90 -6.67
N PRO A 190 -11.25 -27.25 -7.85
CA PRO A 190 -12.45 -26.72 -8.46
C PRO A 190 -13.44 -27.83 -8.81
N VAL A 191 -14.70 -27.63 -8.46
CA VAL A 191 -15.80 -28.56 -8.73
C VAL A 191 -16.40 -28.24 -10.10
N THR A 192 -16.70 -29.27 -10.89
CA THR A 192 -17.41 -29.09 -12.17
C THR A 192 -18.91 -29.03 -11.91
N LYS A 193 -19.56 -27.99 -12.42
CA LYS A 193 -20.99 -27.72 -12.28
C LYS A 193 -21.65 -27.71 -13.65
N ASN A 194 -22.68 -28.52 -13.80
CA ASN A 194 -23.44 -28.70 -15.03
C ASN A 194 -24.68 -27.79 -15.04
N PRO A 195 -25.31 -27.57 -16.20
CA PRO A 195 -26.63 -26.95 -16.27
C PRO A 195 -27.63 -27.58 -15.28
N GLY A 196 -28.32 -26.74 -14.52
CA GLY A 196 -29.25 -27.17 -13.46
C GLY A 196 -28.62 -27.39 -12.10
N ASP A 197 -27.30 -27.44 -11.97
CA ASP A 197 -26.62 -27.47 -10.69
C ASP A 197 -26.63 -26.08 -10.03
N GLU A 198 -26.56 -26.08 -8.69
CA GLU A 198 -26.44 -24.87 -7.88
C GLU A 198 -25.00 -24.35 -7.78
N VAL A 199 -24.88 -23.04 -7.62
CA VAL A 199 -23.63 -22.32 -7.39
C VAL A 199 -23.79 -21.38 -6.21
N PHE A 200 -22.78 -21.29 -5.36
CA PHE A 200 -22.87 -20.56 -4.10
C PHE A 200 -22.18 -19.19 -4.15
N SER A 201 -22.74 -18.23 -3.45
CA SER A 201 -22.19 -16.90 -3.23
C SER A 201 -20.77 -16.97 -2.66
N GLY A 202 -19.88 -16.12 -3.17
CA GLY A 202 -18.46 -16.09 -2.77
C GLY A 202 -17.58 -17.13 -3.46
N SER A 203 -18.16 -18.06 -4.22
CA SER A 203 -17.38 -18.96 -5.08
C SER A 203 -16.80 -18.21 -6.28
N THR A 204 -15.67 -18.68 -6.82
CA THR A 204 -15.05 -18.04 -8.00
C THR A 204 -15.10 -18.94 -9.22
N CYS A 205 -15.54 -18.40 -10.36
CA CYS A 205 -15.54 -19.15 -11.61
C CYS A 205 -14.10 -19.27 -12.15
N LYS A 206 -13.58 -20.50 -12.24
CA LYS A 206 -12.23 -20.77 -12.76
C LYS A 206 -12.21 -21.09 -14.25
N GLN A 207 -13.27 -21.70 -14.77
CA GLN A 207 -13.38 -22.11 -16.18
C GLN A 207 -14.84 -22.07 -16.62
N GLY A 208 -15.06 -21.73 -17.89
CA GLY A 208 -16.38 -21.67 -18.51
C GLY A 208 -17.06 -20.31 -18.36
N GLU A 209 -18.23 -20.21 -18.97
CA GLU A 209 -19.13 -19.07 -18.88
C GLU A 209 -20.54 -19.61 -19.02
N LEU A 210 -21.42 -19.23 -18.10
CA LEU A 210 -22.79 -19.72 -18.09
C LEU A 210 -23.73 -18.69 -17.48
N GLU A 211 -24.98 -18.68 -17.96
CA GLU A 211 -26.04 -17.89 -17.35
C GLU A 211 -26.62 -18.63 -16.16
N ALA A 212 -27.12 -17.90 -15.16
CA ALA A 212 -27.69 -18.47 -13.96
C ALA A 212 -28.87 -17.64 -13.44
N VAL A 213 -29.84 -18.29 -12.81
CA VAL A 213 -30.96 -17.63 -12.12
C VAL A 213 -30.69 -17.57 -10.62
N VAL A 214 -30.84 -16.40 -10.01
CA VAL A 214 -30.58 -16.19 -8.58
C VAL A 214 -31.68 -16.83 -7.75
N ILE A 215 -31.30 -17.65 -6.78
CA ILE A 215 -32.22 -18.36 -5.88
C ILE A 215 -32.30 -17.67 -4.52
N ALA A 216 -31.15 -17.32 -3.92
CA ALA A 216 -31.09 -16.73 -2.59
C ALA A 216 -30.06 -15.60 -2.52
N THR A 217 -30.35 -14.58 -1.71
CA THR A 217 -29.55 -13.35 -1.59
C THR A 217 -29.25 -13.00 -0.14
N GLY A 218 -28.16 -12.28 0.10
CA GLY A 218 -27.77 -11.73 1.39
C GLY A 218 -27.53 -12.80 2.45
N VAL A 219 -28.15 -12.64 3.62
CA VAL A 219 -28.05 -13.56 4.76
C VAL A 219 -28.59 -14.95 4.45
N HIS A 220 -29.51 -15.07 3.49
CA HIS A 220 -30.10 -16.36 3.11
C HIS A 220 -29.19 -17.25 2.27
N THR A 221 -28.10 -16.70 1.74
CA THR A 221 -27.10 -17.50 1.03
C THR A 221 -26.39 -18.47 1.97
N PHE A 222 -25.87 -19.58 1.44
CA PHE A 222 -25.05 -20.53 2.19
C PHE A 222 -23.87 -19.82 2.88
N PHE A 223 -23.18 -18.94 2.15
CA PHE A 223 -22.11 -18.10 2.70
C PHE A 223 -22.60 -17.17 3.80
N GLY A 224 -23.75 -16.51 3.61
CA GLY A 224 -24.31 -15.59 4.60
C GLY A 224 -24.70 -16.28 5.91
N LYS A 225 -25.30 -17.48 5.82
CA LYS A 225 -25.62 -18.33 6.97
C LYS A 225 -24.35 -18.73 7.74
N ALA A 226 -23.30 -19.12 7.02
CA ALA A 226 -22.01 -19.47 7.63
C ALA A 226 -21.29 -18.25 8.23
N ALA A 227 -21.27 -17.11 7.53
CA ALA A 227 -20.61 -15.88 7.98
C ALA A 227 -21.25 -15.32 9.26
N HIS A 228 -22.58 -15.39 9.39
CA HIS A 228 -23.30 -14.97 10.60
C HIS A 228 -22.87 -15.79 11.85
N LEU A 229 -22.38 -17.01 11.68
CA LEU A 229 -21.91 -17.87 12.77
C LEU A 229 -20.44 -17.59 13.19
N VAL A 230 -19.65 -16.90 12.36
CA VAL A 230 -18.18 -16.75 12.51
C VAL A 230 -17.76 -15.35 13.00
N ASP A 231 -18.71 -14.48 13.34
CA ASP A 231 -18.52 -13.04 13.64
C ASP A 231 -17.79 -12.72 14.98
N SER A 232 -16.75 -13.49 15.34
CA SER A 232 -15.99 -13.37 16.59
C SER A 232 -14.47 -13.50 16.47
N THR A 233 -13.87 -13.26 15.29
CA THR A 233 -12.40 -13.41 15.10
C THR A 233 -11.68 -12.06 14.94
N ASN A 234 -11.53 -11.30 16.03
CA ASN A 234 -10.74 -10.07 16.01
C ASN A 234 -9.25 -10.34 16.26
N ASN A 235 -8.48 -10.53 15.18
CA ASN A 235 -7.02 -10.43 15.24
C ASN A 235 -6.60 -8.96 15.32
N VAL A 236 -5.82 -8.60 16.35
CA VAL A 236 -5.32 -7.24 16.55
C VAL A 236 -4.30 -6.87 15.46
N GLY A 237 -4.57 -5.83 14.68
CA GLY A 237 -3.72 -5.38 13.58
C GLY A 237 -2.34 -4.85 14.02
N HIS A 238 -1.33 -4.94 13.14
CA HIS A 238 0.04 -4.49 13.42
C HIS A 238 0.10 -3.03 13.90
N PHE A 239 -0.58 -2.13 13.20
CA PHE A 239 -0.65 -0.72 13.56
C PHE A 239 -1.19 -0.49 14.98
N GLN A 240 -2.21 -1.24 15.40
CA GLN A 240 -2.76 -1.14 16.75
C GLN A 240 -1.76 -1.61 17.81
N LYS A 241 -0.94 -2.63 17.51
CA LYS A 241 0.17 -3.05 18.41
C LYS A 241 1.22 -1.95 18.54
N VAL A 242 1.59 -1.29 17.45
CA VAL A 242 2.53 -0.15 17.46
C VAL A 242 1.97 1.01 18.29
N LEU A 243 0.70 1.35 18.10
CA LEU A 243 0.02 2.39 18.87
C LEU A 243 0.02 2.10 20.37
N THR A 244 -0.31 0.87 20.75
CA THR A 244 -0.26 0.41 22.15
C THR A 244 1.16 0.47 22.72
N ALA A 245 2.19 0.12 21.94
CA ALA A 245 3.58 0.20 22.38
C ALA A 245 4.02 1.66 22.67
N ILE A 246 3.63 2.60 21.81
CA ILE A 246 3.89 4.04 22.02
C ILE A 246 3.15 4.54 23.27
N GLY A 247 1.87 4.19 23.42
CA GLY A 247 1.07 4.54 24.59
C GLY A 247 1.69 4.00 25.88
N ASN A 248 2.11 2.73 25.86
CA ASN A 248 2.77 2.09 26.99
C ASN A 248 4.10 2.79 27.36
N PHE A 249 4.91 3.17 26.37
CA PHE A 249 6.14 3.94 26.63
C PHE A 249 5.87 5.26 27.37
N CYS A 250 4.81 5.98 26.96
CA CYS A 250 4.40 7.23 27.61
C CYS A 250 3.92 6.98 29.05
N ILE A 251 3.07 5.98 29.26
CA ILE A 251 2.56 5.59 30.58
C ILE A 251 3.72 5.17 31.50
N CYS A 252 4.66 4.36 31.02
CA CYS A 252 5.84 3.97 31.79
C CYS A 252 6.69 5.18 32.18
N SER A 253 6.87 6.15 31.29
CA SER A 253 7.63 7.38 31.59
C SER A 253 6.97 8.18 32.71
N ILE A 254 5.65 8.31 32.68
CA ILE A 254 4.86 9.00 33.72
C ILE A 254 4.96 8.24 35.05
N ALA A 255 4.77 6.91 35.03
CA ALA A 255 4.85 6.07 36.22
C ALA A 255 6.24 6.15 36.89
N VAL A 256 7.32 6.18 36.11
CA VAL A 256 8.68 6.38 36.63
C VAL A 256 8.83 7.77 37.24
N GLY A 257 8.34 8.82 36.58
CA GLY A 257 8.36 10.19 37.13
C GLY A 257 7.62 10.30 38.46
N MET A 258 6.38 9.79 38.51
CA MET A 258 5.56 9.75 39.72
C MET A 258 6.23 8.97 40.85
N LEU A 259 6.84 7.81 40.54
CA LEU A 259 7.53 7.00 41.54
C LEU A 259 8.73 7.75 42.13
N VAL A 260 9.51 8.43 41.30
CA VAL A 260 10.65 9.26 41.75
C VAL A 260 10.16 10.40 42.64
N GLU A 261 9.08 11.10 42.24
CA GLU A 261 8.49 12.16 43.07
C GLU A 261 8.02 11.65 44.43
N ILE A 262 7.25 10.55 44.46
CA ILE A 262 6.75 9.96 45.72
C ILE A 262 7.92 9.59 46.65
N ILE A 263 8.98 8.97 46.09
CA ILE A 263 10.15 8.55 46.86
C ILE A 263 10.98 9.74 47.36
N VAL A 264 11.01 10.88 46.68
CA VAL A 264 11.80 12.03 47.16
C VAL A 264 10.96 12.97 48.03
N MET A 265 9.71 13.26 47.65
CA MET A 265 8.90 14.28 48.29
C MET A 265 8.42 13.87 49.69
N TYR A 266 8.01 12.60 49.88
CA TYR A 266 7.48 12.16 51.17
C TYR A 266 8.55 11.76 52.19
N PRO A 267 9.47 10.81 51.90
CA PRO A 267 10.42 10.37 52.92
C PRO A 267 11.64 11.28 53.05
N ILE A 268 12.07 12.01 52.00
CA ILE A 268 13.26 12.87 52.05
C ILE A 268 12.90 14.32 52.37
N GLN A 269 11.91 14.89 51.66
CA GLN A 269 11.56 16.32 51.82
C GLN A 269 10.46 16.59 52.86
N HIS A 270 9.79 15.54 53.36
CA HIS A 270 8.67 15.62 54.31
C HIS A 270 7.60 16.64 53.90
N ARG A 271 7.20 16.59 52.63
CA ARG A 271 6.14 17.46 52.10
C ARG A 271 4.76 17.08 52.62
N LYS A 272 3.85 18.05 52.59
CA LYS A 272 2.43 17.82 52.87
C LYS A 272 1.86 16.86 51.84
N TYR A 273 0.95 16.01 52.29
CA TYR A 273 0.29 15.03 51.45
C TYR A 273 -0.41 15.67 50.24
N ARG A 274 -1.16 16.76 50.48
CA ARG A 274 -1.94 17.42 49.42
C ARG A 274 -1.07 18.01 48.30
N ASP A 275 -0.01 18.74 48.66
CA ASP A 275 0.91 19.34 47.68
C ASP A 275 1.62 18.26 46.82
N GLY A 276 1.81 17.06 47.38
CA GLY A 276 2.29 15.91 46.63
C GLY A 276 1.28 15.40 45.58
N ILE A 277 -0.02 15.40 45.89
CA ILE A 277 -1.07 15.00 44.94
C ILE A 277 -1.17 15.98 43.77
N ASP A 278 -1.06 17.29 44.00
CA ASP A 278 -1.11 18.32 42.95
C ASP A 278 -0.01 18.08 41.89
N ASN A 279 1.22 17.72 42.31
CA ASN A 279 2.32 17.40 41.39
C ASN A 279 2.08 16.10 40.61
N LEU A 280 1.57 15.06 41.27
CA LEU A 280 1.21 13.81 40.60
C LEU A 280 0.12 14.04 39.54
N LEU A 281 -0.83 14.93 39.81
CA LEU A 281 -1.89 15.29 38.88
C LEU A 281 -1.34 16.04 37.65
N VAL A 282 -0.36 16.93 37.83
CA VAL A 282 0.37 17.61 36.74
C VAL A 282 1.03 16.62 35.80
N LEU A 283 1.71 15.60 36.33
CA LEU A 283 2.37 14.55 35.53
C LEU A 283 1.36 13.71 34.73
N LEU A 284 0.21 13.39 35.33
CA LEU A 284 -0.86 12.62 34.66
C LEU A 284 -1.51 13.43 33.53
N ILE A 285 -1.99 14.65 33.82
CA ILE A 285 -2.75 15.46 32.85
C ILE A 285 -1.88 15.83 31.63
N GLY A 286 -0.65 16.31 31.89
CA GLY A 286 0.21 16.78 30.79
C GLY A 286 1.04 15.68 30.13
N GLY A 287 1.24 14.54 30.81
CA GLY A 287 2.04 13.45 30.30
C GLY A 287 1.30 12.58 29.27
N ILE A 288 -0.02 12.42 29.41
CA ILE A 288 -0.80 11.45 28.63
C ILE A 288 -1.16 12.03 27.26
N PRO A 289 -0.69 11.43 26.14
CA PRO A 289 -0.99 11.94 24.80
C PRO A 289 -2.34 11.40 24.30
N ILE A 290 -3.45 11.90 24.85
CA ILE A 290 -4.82 11.40 24.57
C ILE A 290 -5.17 11.51 23.07
N ALA A 291 -4.79 12.61 22.41
CA ALA A 291 -5.08 12.84 21.00
C ALA A 291 -4.36 11.87 20.03
N MET A 292 -3.42 11.05 20.51
CA MET A 292 -2.50 10.32 19.65
C MET A 292 -3.16 9.26 18.75
N PRO A 293 -4.00 8.35 19.28
CA PRO A 293 -4.79 7.43 18.46
C PRO A 293 -5.60 8.12 17.37
N THR A 294 -6.29 9.21 17.75
CA THR A 294 -7.17 9.96 16.86
C THR A 294 -6.40 10.62 15.71
N VAL A 295 -5.31 11.33 16.01
CA VAL A 295 -4.51 12.02 14.99
C VAL A 295 -3.96 11.02 13.97
N LEU A 296 -3.48 9.86 14.42
CA LEU A 296 -2.94 8.84 13.53
C LEU A 296 -4.05 8.22 12.66
N SER A 297 -5.21 7.88 13.24
CA SER A 297 -6.38 7.35 12.52
C SER A 297 -6.88 8.32 11.45
N VAL A 298 -7.07 9.59 11.80
CA VAL A 298 -7.52 10.65 10.88
C VAL A 298 -6.50 10.90 9.78
N THR A 299 -5.20 10.85 10.11
CA THR A 299 -4.13 11.01 9.12
C THR A 299 -4.14 9.88 8.08
N MET A 300 -4.39 8.64 8.49
CA MET A 300 -4.58 7.52 7.57
C MET A 300 -5.82 7.69 6.70
N ALA A 301 -6.93 8.16 7.28
CA ALA A 301 -8.18 8.37 6.54
C ALA A 301 -8.07 9.45 5.46
N ILE A 302 -7.49 10.61 5.80
CA ILE A 302 -7.19 11.66 4.84
C ILE A 302 -6.20 11.14 3.78
N GLY A 303 -5.25 10.31 4.20
CA GLY A 303 -4.28 9.66 3.32
C GLY A 303 -4.94 8.75 2.28
N SER A 304 -5.82 7.86 2.72
CA SER A 304 -6.62 6.98 1.86
C SER A 304 -7.47 7.77 0.86
N HIS A 305 -8.12 8.85 1.32
CA HIS A 305 -8.88 9.73 0.43
C HIS A 305 -7.99 10.36 -0.65
N ARG A 306 -6.78 10.81 -0.29
CA ARG A 306 -5.83 11.34 -1.28
C ARG A 306 -5.31 10.28 -2.26
N LEU A 307 -5.10 9.06 -1.80
CA LEU A 307 -4.72 7.95 -2.68
C LEU A 307 -5.83 7.65 -3.69
N SER A 308 -7.09 7.66 -3.26
CA SER A 308 -8.21 7.46 -4.18
C SER A 308 -8.32 8.58 -5.21
N GLN A 309 -8.09 9.84 -4.83
CA GLN A 309 -8.02 10.96 -5.79
C GLN A 309 -6.89 10.80 -6.81
N GLN A 310 -5.85 10.02 -6.49
CA GLN A 310 -4.74 9.67 -7.39
C GLN A 310 -4.97 8.35 -8.12
N GLY A 311 -6.17 7.78 -8.04
CA GLY A 311 -6.54 6.56 -8.73
C GLY A 311 -6.18 5.26 -7.99
N ALA A 312 -5.84 5.29 -6.69
CA ALA A 312 -5.53 4.11 -5.88
C ALA A 312 -6.45 4.00 -4.65
N ILE A 313 -7.37 3.03 -4.64
CA ILE A 313 -8.31 2.82 -3.54
C ILE A 313 -7.72 1.81 -2.56
N THR A 314 -7.57 2.21 -1.29
CA THR A 314 -7.09 1.32 -0.22
C THR A 314 -8.27 0.60 0.43
N LYS A 315 -8.37 -0.72 0.27
CA LYS A 315 -9.36 -1.56 0.96
C LYS A 315 -8.99 -1.71 2.44
N ARG A 316 -7.69 -1.87 2.72
CA ARG A 316 -7.13 -1.92 4.07
C ARG A 316 -6.41 -0.61 4.38
N MET A 317 -6.89 0.14 5.37
CA MET A 317 -6.29 1.44 5.74
C MET A 317 -4.84 1.31 6.22
N THR A 318 -4.49 0.18 6.85
CA THR A 318 -3.12 -0.10 7.29
C THR A 318 -2.17 -0.38 6.13
N ALA A 319 -2.66 -0.61 4.90
CA ALA A 319 -1.81 -0.81 3.72
C ALA A 319 -0.97 0.42 3.35
N ILE A 320 -1.35 1.62 3.84
CA ILE A 320 -0.56 2.85 3.68
C ILE A 320 0.82 2.71 4.35
N GLU A 321 0.88 2.03 5.50
CA GLU A 321 2.13 1.77 6.23
C GLU A 321 3.04 0.82 5.44
N GLU A 322 2.50 -0.31 4.99
CA GLU A 322 3.23 -1.32 4.24
C GLU A 322 3.72 -0.73 2.90
N MET A 323 2.87 0.05 2.21
CA MET A 323 3.24 0.75 0.98
C MET A 323 4.36 1.78 1.20
N ALA A 324 4.43 2.42 2.37
CA ALA A 324 5.53 3.33 2.69
C ALA A 324 6.86 2.59 2.92
N GLY A 325 6.79 1.39 3.49
CA GLY A 325 7.91 0.48 3.76
C GLY A 325 8.32 -0.40 2.57
N MET A 326 7.53 -0.42 1.49
CA MET A 326 7.79 -1.25 0.31
C MET A 326 9.16 -0.97 -0.31
N ASP A 327 9.93 -2.04 -0.50
CA ASP A 327 11.28 -2.03 -1.06
C ASP A 327 11.42 -2.93 -2.31
N VAL A 328 10.54 -3.91 -2.48
CA VAL A 328 10.45 -4.74 -3.70
C VAL A 328 9.04 -4.69 -4.25
N LEU A 329 8.92 -4.46 -5.56
CA LEU A 329 7.66 -4.49 -6.29
C LEU A 329 7.73 -5.58 -7.37
N CYS A 330 7.05 -6.70 -7.12
CA CYS A 330 6.82 -7.75 -8.10
C CYS A 330 5.68 -7.31 -9.03
N SER A 331 6.04 -6.78 -10.20
CA SER A 331 5.09 -6.30 -11.19
C SER A 331 4.82 -7.38 -12.23
N ASP A 332 3.55 -7.69 -12.48
CA ASP A 332 3.16 -8.45 -13.66
C ASP A 332 3.50 -7.63 -14.91
N LYS A 333 3.90 -8.30 -15.98
CA LYS A 333 4.20 -7.65 -17.26
C LYS A 333 2.92 -7.15 -17.90
N THR A 334 1.96 -8.05 -18.09
CA THR A 334 0.73 -7.77 -18.85
C THR A 334 -0.15 -6.82 -18.05
N GLY A 335 -0.70 -5.81 -18.72
CA GLY A 335 -1.60 -4.82 -18.10
C GLY A 335 -0.90 -3.77 -17.23
N THR A 336 0.25 -4.07 -16.61
CA THR A 336 0.97 -3.13 -15.73
C THR A 336 2.17 -2.47 -16.43
N LEU A 337 3.14 -3.26 -16.92
CA LEU A 337 4.33 -2.74 -17.62
C LEU A 337 4.07 -2.48 -19.11
N THR A 338 3.10 -3.19 -19.68
CA THR A 338 2.68 -3.05 -21.06
C THR A 338 1.26 -2.50 -21.15
N LEU A 339 0.86 -2.07 -22.36
CA LEU A 339 -0.47 -1.51 -22.59
C LEU A 339 -1.57 -2.56 -22.65
N ASN A 340 -1.23 -3.85 -22.73
CA ASN A 340 -2.18 -4.94 -23.02
C ASN A 340 -3.04 -4.63 -24.27
N LYS A 341 -2.46 -3.91 -25.23
CA LYS A 341 -3.05 -3.56 -26.53
C LYS A 341 -2.18 -4.19 -27.60
N LEU A 342 -2.49 -5.44 -27.89
CA LEU A 342 -1.67 -6.26 -28.78
C LEU A 342 -1.78 -5.76 -30.22
N SER A 343 -0.71 -5.96 -30.98
CA SER A 343 -0.66 -5.67 -32.42
C SER A 343 0.06 -6.80 -33.15
N VAL A 344 -0.26 -6.98 -34.44
CA VAL A 344 0.35 -8.01 -35.28
C VAL A 344 1.08 -7.34 -36.43
N ASP A 345 2.35 -7.69 -36.64
CA ASP A 345 3.08 -7.32 -37.83
C ASP A 345 2.80 -8.33 -38.95
N LYS A 346 1.99 -7.92 -39.95
CA LYS A 346 1.56 -8.76 -41.07
C LYS A 346 2.74 -9.30 -41.89
N THR A 347 3.87 -8.60 -41.91
CA THR A 347 5.04 -9.02 -42.69
C THR A 347 5.67 -10.31 -42.15
N LEU A 348 5.58 -10.50 -40.83
CA LEU A 348 6.20 -11.59 -40.11
C LEU A 348 5.29 -12.81 -39.96
N VAL A 349 4.01 -12.74 -40.36
CA VAL A 349 3.10 -13.89 -40.29
C VAL A 349 3.60 -15.01 -41.21
N GLU A 350 3.66 -16.24 -40.69
CA GLU A 350 4.07 -17.43 -41.43
C GLU A 350 2.89 -18.38 -41.65
N VAL A 351 2.82 -18.99 -42.83
CA VAL A 351 1.74 -19.89 -43.25
C VAL A 351 2.31 -21.27 -43.57
N PHE A 352 1.65 -22.32 -43.09
CA PHE A 352 2.09 -23.71 -43.23
C PHE A 352 1.13 -24.53 -44.12
N ALA A 353 -0.13 -24.12 -44.23
CA ALA A 353 -1.10 -24.76 -45.11
C ALA A 353 -0.92 -24.32 -46.58
N LYS A 354 -0.94 -25.27 -47.51
CA LYS A 354 -0.86 -24.99 -48.95
C LYS A 354 -2.14 -24.29 -49.44
N GLY A 355 -1.99 -23.23 -50.24
CA GLY A 355 -3.13 -22.50 -50.83
C GLY A 355 -3.84 -21.55 -49.87
N VAL A 356 -3.19 -21.14 -48.78
CA VAL A 356 -3.71 -20.17 -47.82
C VAL A 356 -2.82 -18.94 -47.81
N ASP A 357 -3.42 -17.75 -47.90
CA ASP A 357 -2.72 -16.47 -47.81
C ASP A 357 -2.64 -15.95 -46.37
N LYS A 358 -1.69 -15.05 -46.09
CA LYS A 358 -1.50 -14.43 -44.76
C LYS A 358 -2.77 -13.73 -44.27
N GLU A 359 -3.53 -13.09 -45.16
CA GLU A 359 -4.79 -12.42 -44.84
C GLU A 359 -5.88 -13.41 -44.40
N TYR A 360 -5.92 -14.60 -45.01
CA TYR A 360 -6.88 -15.63 -44.63
C TYR A 360 -6.57 -16.20 -43.23
N VAL A 361 -5.30 -16.26 -42.83
CA VAL A 361 -4.92 -16.63 -41.45
C VAL A 361 -5.46 -15.64 -40.43
N LEU A 362 -5.34 -14.33 -40.72
CA LEU A 362 -5.89 -13.27 -39.87
C LEU A 362 -7.42 -13.36 -39.81
N LEU A 363 -8.09 -13.62 -40.94
CA LEU A 363 -9.54 -13.82 -40.98
C LEU A 363 -9.98 -15.01 -40.12
N LEU A 364 -9.27 -16.15 -40.17
CA LEU A 364 -9.55 -17.30 -39.33
C LEU A 364 -9.32 -17.00 -37.84
N ALA A 365 -8.28 -16.23 -37.50
CA ALA A 365 -8.04 -15.78 -36.14
C ALA A 365 -9.17 -14.87 -35.64
N ALA A 366 -9.62 -13.93 -36.47
CA ALA A 366 -10.75 -13.04 -36.15
C ALA A 366 -12.08 -13.80 -36.05
N ARG A 367 -12.31 -14.82 -36.89
CA ARG A 367 -13.45 -15.73 -36.77
C ARG A 367 -13.43 -16.47 -35.43
N ALA A 368 -12.29 -17.02 -35.03
CA ALA A 368 -12.11 -17.65 -33.73
C ALA A 368 -12.05 -16.67 -32.54
N SER A 369 -12.32 -15.37 -32.76
CA SER A 369 -12.43 -14.34 -31.73
C SER A 369 -13.90 -13.99 -31.45
N ARG A 370 -14.19 -13.53 -30.24
CA ARG A 370 -15.47 -12.88 -29.95
C ARG A 370 -15.54 -11.50 -30.59
N VAL A 371 -16.73 -11.12 -31.04
CA VAL A 371 -17.01 -9.77 -31.58
C VAL A 371 -17.56 -8.86 -30.47
N GLU A 372 -18.23 -9.45 -29.49
CA GLU A 372 -18.81 -8.74 -28.33
C GLU A 372 -18.05 -9.10 -27.05
N ASN A 373 -17.85 -8.13 -26.16
CA ASN A 373 -17.18 -8.29 -24.86
C ASN A 373 -15.80 -8.99 -24.99
N GLN A 374 -14.90 -8.36 -25.74
CA GLN A 374 -13.65 -8.92 -26.26
C GLN A 374 -12.51 -8.93 -25.23
N ASP A 375 -11.70 -10.00 -25.24
CA ASP A 375 -10.36 -10.00 -24.66
C ASP A 375 -9.39 -9.15 -25.52
N ALA A 376 -8.26 -8.72 -24.97
CA ALA A 376 -7.26 -7.92 -25.67
C ALA A 376 -6.73 -8.61 -26.94
N ILE A 377 -6.56 -9.94 -26.92
CA ILE A 377 -6.19 -10.73 -28.11
C ILE A 377 -7.33 -10.72 -29.14
N ASP A 378 -8.57 -10.91 -28.71
CA ASP A 378 -9.75 -10.95 -29.57
C ASP A 378 -9.97 -9.60 -30.25
N ALA A 379 -9.90 -8.51 -29.49
CA ALA A 379 -10.00 -7.15 -29.98
C ALA A 379 -8.89 -6.83 -30.98
N CYS A 380 -7.66 -7.27 -30.72
CA CYS A 380 -6.56 -7.15 -31.67
C CYS A 380 -6.87 -7.89 -32.98
N MET A 381 -7.26 -9.16 -32.92
CA MET A 381 -7.51 -9.95 -34.14
C MET A 381 -8.67 -9.40 -34.97
N VAL A 382 -9.76 -8.98 -34.34
CA VAL A 382 -10.90 -8.36 -35.01
C VAL A 382 -10.53 -6.99 -35.58
N GLY A 383 -9.74 -6.19 -34.84
CA GLY A 383 -9.28 -4.87 -35.28
C GLY A 383 -8.15 -4.89 -36.33
N MET A 384 -7.52 -6.04 -36.59
CA MET A 384 -6.50 -6.19 -37.65
C MET A 384 -7.11 -6.33 -39.05
N LEU A 385 -8.42 -6.64 -39.13
CA LEU A 385 -9.21 -6.62 -40.35
C LEU A 385 -9.51 -5.17 -40.78
N ALA A 386 -9.72 -4.95 -42.08
CA ALA A 386 -10.06 -3.62 -42.59
C ALA A 386 -11.45 -3.18 -42.10
N ASP A 387 -12.41 -4.12 -42.06
CA ASP A 387 -13.72 -3.95 -41.45
C ASP A 387 -13.99 -5.08 -40.45
N PRO A 388 -14.25 -4.79 -39.16
CA PRO A 388 -14.63 -5.80 -38.15
C PRO A 388 -15.80 -6.70 -38.57
N LYS A 389 -16.71 -6.21 -39.43
CA LYS A 389 -17.85 -7.00 -39.93
C LYS A 389 -17.42 -8.19 -40.77
N GLU A 390 -16.25 -8.14 -41.40
CA GLU A 390 -15.71 -9.26 -42.18
C GLU A 390 -15.49 -10.52 -41.33
N ALA A 391 -15.26 -10.37 -40.01
CA ALA A 391 -15.10 -11.48 -39.09
C ALA A 391 -16.33 -12.40 -39.00
N ARG A 392 -17.53 -11.90 -39.35
CA ARG A 392 -18.80 -12.65 -39.37
C ARG A 392 -19.53 -12.60 -40.72
N ALA A 393 -18.97 -11.92 -41.71
CA ALA A 393 -19.57 -11.84 -43.04
C ALA A 393 -19.64 -13.23 -43.71
N GLY A 394 -20.81 -13.58 -44.24
CA GLY A 394 -21.03 -14.81 -45.03
C GLY A 394 -21.01 -16.11 -44.22
N ILE A 395 -21.01 -16.05 -42.88
CA ILE A 395 -21.02 -17.23 -42.01
C ILE A 395 -22.15 -17.17 -40.98
N ARG A 396 -22.71 -18.33 -40.66
CA ARG A 396 -23.67 -18.49 -39.54
C ARG A 396 -22.96 -19.17 -38.37
N GLU A 397 -22.83 -18.47 -37.26
CA GLU A 397 -22.25 -18.99 -36.02
C GLU A 397 -23.17 -20.06 -35.39
N VAL A 398 -22.59 -21.19 -34.99
CA VAL A 398 -23.31 -22.30 -34.33
C VAL A 398 -22.92 -22.41 -32.87
N HIS A 399 -21.62 -22.41 -32.59
CA HIS A 399 -21.09 -22.54 -31.24
C HIS A 399 -19.69 -21.93 -31.15
N PHE A 400 -19.44 -21.23 -30.05
CA PHE A 400 -18.16 -20.67 -29.71
C PHE A 400 -17.64 -21.33 -28.44
N LEU A 401 -16.45 -21.93 -28.52
CA LEU A 401 -15.73 -22.47 -27.39
C LEU A 401 -14.86 -21.34 -26.80
N PRO A 402 -15.17 -20.85 -25.58
CA PRO A 402 -14.41 -19.79 -24.93
C PRO A 402 -13.03 -20.23 -24.49
N PHE A 403 -12.19 -19.25 -24.13
CA PHE A 403 -10.83 -19.51 -23.68
C PHE A 403 -10.84 -20.25 -22.34
N ASN A 404 -10.10 -21.34 -22.27
CA ASN A 404 -9.83 -22.08 -21.04
C ASN A 404 -8.33 -22.05 -20.73
N PRO A 405 -7.88 -21.66 -19.52
CA PRO A 405 -6.47 -21.68 -19.14
C PRO A 405 -5.76 -23.04 -19.27
N VAL A 406 -6.51 -24.14 -19.21
CA VAL A 406 -5.97 -25.51 -19.39
C VAL A 406 -5.79 -25.82 -20.88
N ASP A 407 -6.84 -25.63 -21.69
CA ASP A 407 -6.80 -25.93 -23.12
C ASP A 407 -6.01 -24.88 -23.94
N LYS A 408 -5.86 -23.67 -23.38
CA LYS A 408 -5.21 -22.48 -23.95
C LYS A 408 -5.60 -22.19 -25.40
N ARG A 409 -6.88 -22.41 -25.74
CA ARG A 409 -7.43 -22.19 -27.08
C ARG A 409 -8.86 -21.68 -27.04
N THR A 410 -9.29 -21.15 -28.17
CA THR A 410 -10.67 -20.73 -28.48
C THR A 410 -11.04 -21.31 -29.83
N ALA A 411 -12.31 -21.64 -30.04
CA ALA A 411 -12.75 -22.15 -31.32
C ALA A 411 -14.14 -21.63 -31.70
N LEU A 412 -14.34 -21.35 -32.98
CA LEU A 412 -15.65 -21.02 -33.55
C LEU A 412 -16.06 -22.14 -34.51
N THR A 413 -17.23 -22.72 -34.27
CA THR A 413 -17.91 -23.60 -35.23
C THR A 413 -18.95 -22.79 -35.99
N TYR A 414 -18.85 -22.78 -37.32
CA TYR A 414 -19.70 -21.97 -38.19
C TYR A 414 -20.10 -22.73 -39.47
N ILE A 415 -21.21 -22.31 -40.04
CA ILE A 415 -21.71 -22.80 -41.33
C ILE A 415 -21.36 -21.75 -42.40
N ASP A 416 -20.69 -22.18 -43.46
CA ASP A 416 -20.40 -21.31 -44.60
C ASP A 416 -21.64 -21.07 -45.49
N SER A 417 -21.51 -20.19 -46.48
CA SER A 417 -22.57 -19.91 -47.44
C SER A 417 -22.98 -21.13 -48.29
N ASN A 418 -22.15 -22.16 -48.35
CA ASN A 418 -22.39 -23.41 -49.09
C ASN A 418 -23.06 -24.49 -48.22
N GLY A 419 -23.35 -24.20 -46.95
CA GLY A 419 -23.97 -25.14 -46.01
C GLY A 419 -23.02 -26.19 -45.43
N ASN A 420 -21.70 -25.99 -45.56
CA ASN A 420 -20.67 -26.84 -44.95
C ASN A 420 -20.29 -26.31 -43.57
N TRP A 421 -20.02 -27.23 -42.65
CA TRP A 421 -19.63 -26.91 -41.28
C TRP A 421 -18.11 -26.87 -41.17
N HIS A 422 -17.61 -25.73 -40.71
CA HIS A 422 -16.20 -25.47 -40.49
C HIS A 422 -15.96 -25.11 -39.03
N ARG A 423 -14.76 -25.46 -38.54
CA ARG A 423 -14.29 -25.07 -37.22
C ARG A 423 -12.94 -24.38 -37.35
N ALA A 424 -12.86 -23.15 -36.85
CA ALA A 424 -11.61 -22.40 -36.76
C ALA A 424 -11.18 -22.33 -35.29
N SER A 425 -9.90 -22.49 -35.01
CA SER A 425 -9.35 -22.45 -33.65
C SER A 425 -8.10 -21.59 -33.62
N LYS A 426 -7.91 -20.88 -32.51
CA LYS A 426 -6.68 -20.15 -32.20
C LYS A 426 -6.25 -20.45 -30.76
N GLY A 427 -4.95 -20.46 -30.51
CA GLY A 427 -4.44 -20.74 -29.18
C GLY A 427 -2.93 -20.74 -29.07
N ALA A 428 -2.44 -21.21 -27.92
CA ALA A 428 -1.02 -21.42 -27.68
C ALA A 428 -0.44 -22.39 -28.73
N PRO A 429 0.71 -22.08 -29.36
CA PRO A 429 1.24 -22.89 -30.46
C PRO A 429 1.44 -24.37 -30.12
N GLU A 430 1.94 -24.69 -28.93
CA GLU A 430 2.11 -26.06 -28.45
C GLU A 430 0.79 -26.85 -28.45
N GLN A 431 -0.27 -26.25 -27.91
CA GLN A 431 -1.59 -26.90 -27.81
C GLN A 431 -2.24 -27.09 -29.18
N ILE A 432 -2.04 -26.12 -30.09
CA ILE A 432 -2.54 -26.22 -31.46
C ILE A 432 -1.73 -27.23 -32.28
N LEU A 433 -0.42 -27.35 -32.05
CA LEU A 433 0.43 -28.37 -32.67
C LEU A 433 0.00 -29.78 -32.26
N ASP A 434 -0.25 -29.99 -30.96
CA ASP A 434 -0.73 -31.26 -30.44
C ASP A 434 -2.13 -31.59 -30.97
N LEU A 435 -3.01 -30.59 -31.08
CA LEU A 435 -4.34 -30.74 -31.69
C LEU A 435 -4.27 -31.18 -33.17
N CYS A 436 -3.31 -30.67 -33.92
CA CYS A 436 -3.14 -30.98 -35.34
C CYS A 436 -2.37 -32.29 -35.58
N ASN A 437 -1.79 -32.91 -34.55
CA ASN A 437 -0.93 -34.09 -34.63
C ASN A 437 0.06 -34.03 -35.80
N CYS A 438 0.77 -32.90 -35.92
CA CYS A 438 1.65 -32.60 -37.04
C CYS A 438 2.93 -33.48 -37.05
N LYS A 439 3.49 -33.70 -38.25
CA LYS A 439 4.80 -34.37 -38.41
C LYS A 439 5.91 -33.60 -37.69
N GLU A 440 6.92 -34.33 -37.19
CA GLU A 440 8.08 -33.78 -36.49
C GLU A 440 8.82 -32.67 -37.27
N ASP A 441 8.90 -32.77 -38.60
CA ASP A 441 9.54 -31.73 -39.41
C ASP A 441 8.82 -30.37 -39.35
N VAL A 442 7.48 -30.39 -39.29
CA VAL A 442 6.66 -29.18 -39.16
C VAL A 442 6.77 -28.65 -37.73
N ARG A 443 6.72 -29.53 -36.73
CA ARG A 443 6.91 -29.19 -35.31
C ARG A 443 8.24 -28.44 -35.11
N ARG A 444 9.36 -28.97 -35.65
CA ARG A 444 10.67 -28.32 -35.57
C ARG A 444 10.72 -26.94 -36.23
N LYS A 445 10.10 -26.78 -37.40
CA LYS A 445 10.03 -25.47 -38.09
C LYS A 445 9.22 -24.46 -37.29
N VAL A 446 8.10 -24.87 -36.70
CA VAL A 446 7.25 -24.00 -35.88
C VAL A 446 8.00 -23.56 -34.62
N HIS A 447 8.68 -24.47 -33.91
CA HIS A 447 9.50 -24.10 -32.75
C HIS A 447 10.61 -23.09 -33.11
N ALA A 448 11.35 -23.33 -34.20
CA ALA A 448 12.39 -22.40 -34.63
C ALA A 448 11.84 -20.99 -34.93
N MET A 449 10.61 -20.89 -35.44
CA MET A 449 9.95 -19.59 -35.66
C MET A 449 9.44 -18.96 -34.36
N ILE A 450 8.94 -19.76 -33.43
CA ILE A 450 8.54 -19.28 -32.09
C ILE A 450 9.76 -18.67 -31.39
N ASP A 451 10.92 -19.33 -31.43
CA ASP A 451 12.16 -18.82 -30.83
C ASP A 451 12.59 -17.51 -31.50
N LYS A 452 12.52 -17.42 -32.84
CA LYS A 452 12.82 -16.20 -33.59
C LYS A 452 11.87 -15.04 -33.25
N TYR A 453 10.60 -15.32 -32.97
CA TYR A 453 9.66 -14.32 -32.46
C TYR A 453 10.02 -13.91 -31.03
N ALA A 454 10.36 -14.88 -30.18
CA ALA A 454 10.72 -14.66 -28.80
C ALA A 454 11.99 -13.78 -28.65
N GLU A 455 13.00 -13.99 -29.50
CA GLU A 455 14.21 -13.14 -29.59
C GLU A 455 13.89 -11.67 -29.90
N ARG A 456 12.80 -11.42 -30.64
CA ARG A 456 12.31 -10.07 -30.97
C ARG A 456 11.33 -9.52 -29.93
N GLY A 457 11.02 -10.28 -28.89
CA GLY A 457 10.03 -9.94 -27.86
C GLY A 457 8.59 -10.07 -28.33
N LEU A 458 8.34 -10.91 -29.34
CA LEU A 458 7.02 -11.14 -29.92
C LEU A 458 6.45 -12.45 -29.36
N ARG A 459 5.22 -12.40 -28.84
CA ARG A 459 4.47 -13.58 -28.42
C ARG A 459 3.91 -14.30 -29.65
N SER A 460 3.88 -15.61 -29.65
CA SER A 460 3.39 -16.41 -30.78
C SER A 460 1.95 -16.90 -30.55
N LEU A 461 1.07 -16.77 -31.53
CA LEU A 461 -0.28 -17.33 -31.55
C LEU A 461 -0.46 -18.23 -32.78
N ALA A 462 -0.99 -19.44 -32.61
CA ALA A 462 -1.23 -20.36 -33.71
C ALA A 462 -2.71 -20.41 -34.09
N VAL A 463 -2.98 -20.67 -35.37
CA VAL A 463 -4.32 -20.83 -35.93
C VAL A 463 -4.43 -22.18 -36.64
N ALA A 464 -5.52 -22.89 -36.37
CA ALA A 464 -5.86 -24.15 -37.00
C ALA A 464 -7.30 -24.11 -37.55
N ARG A 465 -7.57 -24.98 -38.53
CA ARG A 465 -8.90 -25.16 -39.09
C ARG A 465 -9.23 -26.64 -39.26
N GLN A 466 -10.51 -26.95 -39.29
CA GLN A 466 -11.05 -28.30 -39.43
C GLN A 466 -12.41 -28.23 -40.13
N GLU A 467 -12.74 -29.25 -40.92
CA GLU A 467 -14.09 -29.46 -41.45
C GLU A 467 -14.85 -30.44 -40.55
N VAL A 468 -16.17 -30.27 -40.42
CA VAL A 468 -17.04 -31.14 -39.63
C VAL A 468 -18.03 -31.87 -40.55
N PRO A 469 -17.66 -33.05 -41.11
CA PRO A 469 -18.48 -33.74 -42.11
C PRO A 469 -19.85 -34.17 -41.59
N GLU A 470 -19.93 -34.52 -40.31
CA GLU A 470 -21.14 -35.03 -39.65
C GLU A 470 -22.19 -33.93 -39.32
N LYS A 471 -21.88 -32.66 -39.61
CA LYS A 471 -22.76 -31.49 -39.41
C LYS A 471 -23.46 -31.45 -38.04
N SER A 472 -22.75 -31.89 -36.99
CA SER A 472 -23.23 -31.91 -35.60
C SER A 472 -22.28 -31.11 -34.71
N LYS A 473 -22.83 -30.43 -33.69
CA LYS A 473 -22.08 -29.63 -32.71
C LYS A 473 -21.12 -30.50 -31.88
N GLU A 474 -21.58 -31.67 -31.46
CA GLU A 474 -20.86 -32.58 -30.55
C GLU A 474 -19.83 -33.47 -31.26
N SER A 475 -19.84 -33.49 -32.59
CA SER A 475 -18.88 -34.30 -33.36
C SER A 475 -17.45 -33.74 -33.23
N ALA A 476 -16.51 -34.67 -33.10
CA ALA A 476 -15.09 -34.37 -33.05
C ALA A 476 -14.58 -33.72 -34.34
N GLY A 477 -15.23 -33.95 -35.49
CA GLY A 477 -14.83 -33.44 -36.81
C GLY A 477 -13.68 -34.21 -37.47
N GLY A 478 -13.16 -33.71 -38.61
CA GLY A 478 -12.03 -34.31 -39.34
C GLY A 478 -10.64 -34.05 -38.71
N PRO A 479 -9.51 -34.35 -39.36
CA PRO A 479 -8.20 -33.98 -38.82
C PRO A 479 -8.00 -32.45 -38.85
N TRP A 480 -7.46 -31.87 -37.77
CA TRP A 480 -7.11 -30.46 -37.71
C TRP A 480 -5.91 -30.14 -38.61
N GLN A 481 -6.00 -29.02 -39.33
CA GLN A 481 -4.92 -28.51 -40.18
C GLN A 481 -4.29 -27.29 -39.50
N PHE A 482 -2.97 -27.35 -39.28
CA PHE A 482 -2.19 -26.20 -38.80
C PHE A 482 -2.05 -25.17 -39.93
N VAL A 483 -2.66 -24.00 -39.77
CA VAL A 483 -2.75 -23.00 -40.85
C VAL A 483 -1.57 -22.04 -40.83
N GLY A 484 -1.32 -21.40 -39.68
CA GLY A 484 -0.35 -20.32 -39.60
C GLY A 484 0.02 -19.92 -38.18
N LEU A 485 1.10 -19.16 -38.06
CA LEU A 485 1.64 -18.63 -36.82
C LEU A 485 1.75 -17.10 -36.91
N LEU A 486 1.13 -16.41 -35.94
CA LEU A 486 1.08 -14.95 -35.87
C LEU A 486 1.96 -14.43 -34.73
N PRO A 487 2.81 -13.42 -34.99
CA PRO A 487 3.52 -12.70 -33.94
C PRO A 487 2.66 -11.58 -33.36
N LEU A 488 2.48 -11.61 -32.05
CA LEU A 488 1.82 -10.61 -31.24
C LEU A 488 2.86 -9.75 -30.55
N PHE A 489 2.79 -8.44 -30.76
CA PHE A 489 3.58 -7.46 -30.04
C PHE A 489 2.74 -6.77 -28.97
N ASP A 490 3.24 -6.76 -27.75
CA ASP A 490 2.68 -6.01 -26.63
C ASP A 490 3.58 -4.80 -26.32
N PRO A 491 3.19 -3.58 -26.73
CA PRO A 491 4.04 -2.42 -26.55
C PRO A 491 4.18 -2.05 -25.06
N PRO A 492 5.39 -1.70 -24.60
CA PRO A 492 5.58 -1.14 -23.28
C PRO A 492 4.86 0.20 -23.17
N ARG A 493 4.42 0.57 -21.96
CA ARG A 493 3.83 1.91 -21.76
C ARG A 493 4.91 2.97 -21.89
N HIS A 494 4.51 4.17 -22.32
CA HIS A 494 5.41 5.30 -22.53
C HIS A 494 6.07 5.78 -21.23
N ASP A 495 5.38 5.62 -20.09
CA ASP A 495 5.78 6.04 -18.75
C ASP A 495 6.50 4.95 -17.95
N SER A 496 6.36 3.67 -18.31
CA SER A 496 6.92 2.54 -17.53
C SER A 496 8.44 2.64 -17.37
N ALA A 497 9.18 2.98 -18.41
CA ALA A 497 10.64 3.06 -18.34
C ALA A 497 11.13 4.17 -17.40
N GLU A 498 10.51 5.35 -17.44
CA GLU A 498 10.81 6.44 -16.50
C GLU A 498 10.39 6.06 -15.08
N THR A 499 9.24 5.42 -14.95
CA THR A 499 8.69 5.00 -13.66
C THR A 499 9.56 3.96 -12.97
N ILE A 500 10.11 2.98 -13.69
CA ILE A 500 11.06 1.99 -13.14
C ILE A 500 12.30 2.70 -12.60
N ARG A 501 12.86 3.68 -13.34
CA ARG A 501 13.99 4.49 -12.86
C ARG A 501 13.62 5.30 -11.62
N ARG A 502 12.42 5.87 -11.58
CA ARG A 502 11.91 6.60 -10.41
C ARG A 502 11.74 5.69 -9.21
N ALA A 503 11.20 4.48 -9.39
CA ALA A 503 11.07 3.48 -8.35
C ALA A 503 12.44 3.11 -7.77
N LEU A 504 13.43 2.87 -8.62
CA LEU A 504 14.80 2.56 -8.20
C LEU A 504 15.45 3.72 -7.43
N ASN A 505 15.24 4.96 -7.87
CA ASN A 505 15.68 6.16 -7.14
C ASN A 505 15.00 6.31 -5.77
N LEU A 506 13.82 5.71 -5.59
CA LEU A 506 13.08 5.65 -4.34
C LEU A 506 13.41 4.39 -3.50
N GLY A 507 14.42 3.62 -3.92
CA GLY A 507 14.82 2.38 -3.26
C GLY A 507 13.79 1.26 -3.38
N VAL A 508 12.93 1.29 -4.40
CA VAL A 508 11.99 0.21 -4.74
C VAL A 508 12.53 -0.55 -5.95
N ASN A 509 12.94 -1.80 -5.75
CA ASN A 509 13.38 -2.69 -6.82
C ASN A 509 12.16 -3.28 -7.55
N VAL A 510 11.99 -2.97 -8.82
CA VAL A 510 10.89 -3.51 -9.63
C VAL A 510 11.34 -4.81 -10.28
N LYS A 511 10.66 -5.91 -9.96
CA LYS A 511 10.92 -7.24 -10.53
C LYS A 511 9.79 -7.64 -11.47
N MET A 512 10.12 -8.01 -12.71
CA MET A 512 9.12 -8.48 -13.68
C MET A 512 8.67 -9.90 -13.36
N ILE A 513 7.37 -10.14 -13.31
CA ILE A 513 6.77 -11.47 -13.25
C ILE A 513 6.03 -11.70 -14.58
N THR A 514 6.32 -12.79 -15.29
CA THR A 514 5.59 -13.10 -16.52
C THR A 514 5.48 -14.60 -16.81
N GLY A 515 4.35 -15.00 -17.36
CA GLY A 515 4.15 -16.33 -17.93
C GLY A 515 4.80 -16.53 -19.30
N ASP A 516 5.31 -15.46 -19.93
CA ASP A 516 6.01 -15.56 -21.21
C ASP A 516 7.40 -16.20 -21.04
N GLN A 517 7.96 -16.67 -22.15
CA GLN A 517 9.30 -17.28 -22.18
C GLN A 517 10.39 -16.26 -21.81
N LEU A 518 11.53 -16.77 -21.32
CA LEU A 518 12.63 -15.95 -20.83
C LEU A 518 13.19 -14.98 -21.89
N ALA A 519 13.25 -15.38 -23.16
CA ALA A 519 13.71 -14.52 -24.25
C ALA A 519 12.83 -13.27 -24.40
N ILE A 520 11.50 -13.43 -24.35
CA ILE A 520 10.54 -12.32 -24.42
C ILE A 520 10.67 -11.41 -23.20
N ALA A 521 10.80 -12.02 -22.01
CA ALA A 521 10.96 -11.27 -20.76
C ALA A 521 12.24 -10.41 -20.78
N LYS A 522 13.37 -10.99 -21.20
CA LYS A 522 14.66 -10.28 -21.32
C LYS A 522 14.61 -9.15 -22.34
N GLU A 523 14.00 -9.38 -23.51
CA GLU A 523 13.88 -8.33 -24.54
C GLU A 523 12.96 -7.20 -24.08
N THR A 524 11.85 -7.52 -23.42
CA THR A 524 10.95 -6.53 -22.82
C THR A 524 11.65 -5.74 -21.71
N GLY A 525 12.36 -6.44 -20.81
CA GLY A 525 13.16 -5.85 -19.74
C GLY A 525 14.27 -4.93 -20.25
N ARG A 526 14.93 -5.30 -21.35
CA ARG A 526 15.93 -4.48 -22.04
C ARG A 526 15.33 -3.17 -22.54
N ARG A 527 14.16 -3.21 -23.18
CA ARG A 527 13.45 -2.01 -23.68
C ARG A 527 12.94 -1.11 -22.56
N LEU A 528 12.47 -1.69 -21.46
CA LEU A 528 12.01 -0.97 -20.28
C LEU A 528 13.16 -0.40 -19.43
N GLY A 529 14.39 -0.89 -19.61
CA GLY A 529 15.55 -0.50 -18.81
C GLY A 529 15.56 -1.12 -17.41
N MET A 530 14.96 -2.30 -17.25
CA MET A 530 14.88 -3.04 -15.98
C MET A 530 16.12 -3.93 -15.73
N GLY A 531 16.90 -4.21 -16.77
CA GLY A 531 17.98 -5.18 -16.73
C GLY A 531 17.61 -6.49 -17.45
N THR A 532 18.60 -7.37 -17.61
CA THR A 532 18.44 -8.68 -18.28
C THR A 532 18.78 -9.84 -17.36
N ASN A 533 19.03 -9.59 -16.07
CA ASN A 533 19.34 -10.61 -15.08
C ASN A 533 18.05 -11.32 -14.62
N MET A 534 17.41 -12.01 -15.56
CA MET A 534 16.14 -12.70 -15.36
C MET A 534 16.34 -14.21 -15.49
N TYR A 535 15.53 -14.96 -14.74
CA TYR A 535 15.64 -16.41 -14.65
C TYR A 535 14.29 -17.10 -14.91
N PRO A 536 14.29 -18.35 -15.42
CA PRO A 536 13.09 -19.16 -15.47
C PRO A 536 12.68 -19.56 -14.06
N SER A 537 11.40 -19.40 -13.71
CA SER A 537 10.91 -19.80 -12.38
C SER A 537 11.01 -21.31 -12.11
N ALA A 538 10.82 -22.15 -13.13
CA ALA A 538 10.95 -23.61 -13.01
C ALA A 538 12.36 -24.06 -12.58
N SER A 539 13.41 -23.38 -13.07
CA SER A 539 14.80 -23.67 -12.70
C SER A 539 15.14 -23.26 -11.26
N LEU A 540 14.34 -22.39 -10.64
CA LEU A 540 14.53 -21.92 -9.27
C LEU A 540 13.69 -22.70 -8.26
N LEU A 541 12.54 -23.24 -8.69
CA LEU A 541 11.53 -23.85 -7.80
C LEU A 541 11.35 -25.36 -8.02
N GLY A 542 11.88 -25.93 -9.11
CA GLY A 542 11.82 -27.36 -9.41
C GLY A 542 12.79 -28.22 -8.57
N GLN A 543 12.51 -29.52 -8.48
CA GLN A 543 13.39 -30.50 -7.82
C GLN A 543 14.67 -30.79 -8.61
N ASP A 544 14.66 -30.53 -9.92
CA ASP A 544 15.83 -30.66 -10.79
C ASP A 544 16.72 -29.42 -10.67
N LYS A 545 17.60 -29.43 -9.66
CA LYS A 545 18.69 -28.47 -9.53
C LYS A 545 19.65 -28.67 -10.71
N ASP A 546 19.56 -27.78 -11.69
CA ASP A 546 20.59 -27.68 -12.73
C ASP A 546 21.95 -27.44 -12.04
N SER A 547 22.94 -28.26 -12.34
CA SER A 547 24.23 -28.33 -11.62
C SER A 547 25.04 -27.03 -11.68
N SER A 548 24.70 -26.13 -12.61
CA SER A 548 25.28 -24.79 -12.77
C SER A 548 24.71 -23.72 -11.81
N ILE A 549 23.52 -23.97 -11.22
CA ILE A 549 22.83 -23.04 -10.29
C ILE A 549 23.28 -23.30 -8.83
N ALA A 550 24.03 -24.38 -8.58
CA ALA A 550 24.44 -24.82 -7.24
C ALA A 550 25.42 -23.89 -6.48
N SER A 551 25.91 -22.81 -7.09
CA SER A 551 26.88 -21.90 -6.47
C SER A 551 26.27 -20.84 -5.55
N LEU A 552 24.98 -20.51 -5.71
CA LEU A 552 24.27 -19.55 -4.85
C LEU A 552 22.96 -20.17 -4.31
N PRO A 553 22.59 -19.90 -3.04
CA PRO A 553 21.27 -20.25 -2.54
C PRO A 553 20.18 -19.63 -3.41
N VAL A 554 19.14 -20.42 -3.73
CA VAL A 554 17.99 -19.98 -4.55
C VAL A 554 17.39 -18.65 -4.06
N GLU A 555 17.34 -18.47 -2.73
CA GLU A 555 16.83 -17.25 -2.10
C GLU A 555 17.66 -16.00 -2.44
N GLU A 556 18.98 -16.13 -2.49
CA GLU A 556 19.87 -15.03 -2.85
C GLU A 556 19.78 -14.72 -4.36
N LEU A 557 19.56 -15.76 -5.17
CA LEU A 557 19.34 -15.61 -6.60
C LEU A 557 18.01 -14.89 -6.88
N ILE A 558 16.94 -15.26 -6.17
CA ILE A 558 15.63 -14.57 -6.23
C ILE A 558 15.77 -13.09 -5.82
N GLU A 559 16.55 -12.80 -4.78
CA GLU A 559 16.81 -11.43 -4.33
C GLU A 559 17.54 -10.60 -5.41
N LYS A 560 18.56 -11.19 -6.06
CA LYS A 560 19.37 -10.54 -7.11
C LYS A 560 18.73 -10.51 -8.50
N ALA A 561 17.66 -11.27 -8.73
CA ALA A 561 17.00 -11.35 -10.04
C ALA A 561 16.18 -10.09 -10.35
N ASP A 562 16.26 -9.60 -11.59
CA ASP A 562 15.46 -8.47 -12.09
C ASP A 562 14.06 -8.93 -12.55
N GLY A 563 13.85 -10.24 -12.69
CA GLY A 563 12.57 -10.79 -13.12
C GLY A 563 12.57 -12.30 -13.30
N PHE A 564 11.35 -12.82 -13.41
CA PHE A 564 11.06 -14.25 -13.49
C PHE A 564 10.15 -14.51 -14.70
N ALA A 565 10.54 -15.49 -15.51
CA ALA A 565 9.83 -15.90 -16.72
C ALA A 565 9.23 -17.30 -16.57
N GLY A 566 8.25 -17.62 -17.42
CA GLY A 566 7.52 -18.90 -17.39
C GLY A 566 6.85 -19.15 -16.03
N VAL A 567 6.38 -18.09 -15.36
CA VAL A 567 5.89 -18.15 -13.98
C VAL A 567 4.46 -18.71 -13.95
N PHE A 568 4.29 -19.84 -13.28
CA PHE A 568 2.99 -20.40 -12.95
C PHE A 568 2.41 -19.76 -11.68
N PRO A 569 1.09 -19.87 -11.44
CA PRO A 569 0.45 -19.25 -10.27
C PRO A 569 1.10 -19.63 -8.92
N GLU A 570 1.46 -20.91 -8.76
CA GLU A 570 2.15 -21.44 -7.57
C GLU A 570 3.54 -20.81 -7.41
N HIS A 571 4.25 -20.58 -8.52
CA HIS A 571 5.55 -19.93 -8.50
C HIS A 571 5.44 -18.47 -8.07
N LYS A 572 4.38 -17.75 -8.46
CA LYS A 572 4.15 -16.37 -8.01
C LYS A 572 4.06 -16.30 -6.48
N TYR A 573 3.30 -17.21 -5.87
CA TYR A 573 3.18 -17.31 -4.41
C TYR A 573 4.53 -17.58 -3.74
N GLU A 574 5.29 -18.56 -4.23
CA GLU A 574 6.56 -18.94 -3.60
C GLU A 574 7.63 -17.85 -3.77
N ILE A 575 7.68 -17.15 -4.91
CA ILE A 575 8.58 -16.00 -5.12
C ILE A 575 8.32 -14.91 -4.08
N VAL A 576 7.05 -14.52 -3.89
CA VAL A 576 6.67 -13.51 -2.89
C VAL A 576 7.05 -13.97 -1.48
N LYS A 577 6.73 -15.21 -1.13
CA LYS A 577 7.07 -15.80 0.17
C LYS A 577 8.57 -15.83 0.42
N LYS A 578 9.39 -16.20 -0.56
CA LYS A 578 10.86 -16.19 -0.44
C LYS A 578 11.44 -14.80 -0.26
N LEU A 579 10.90 -13.80 -0.95
CA LEU A 579 11.30 -12.40 -0.73
C LEU A 579 10.91 -11.90 0.66
N GLN A 580 9.73 -12.29 1.17
CA GLN A 580 9.30 -11.99 2.55
C GLN A 580 10.17 -12.67 3.61
N GLU A 581 10.56 -13.93 3.40
CA GLU A 581 11.49 -14.65 4.30
C GLU A 581 12.86 -13.94 4.41
N ARG A 582 13.27 -13.21 3.35
CA ARG A 582 14.44 -12.33 3.33
C ARG A 582 14.22 -10.95 3.95
N LYS A 583 13.05 -10.71 4.55
CA LYS A 583 12.63 -9.47 5.21
C LYS A 583 12.41 -8.28 4.28
N HIS A 584 12.19 -8.53 2.99
CA HIS A 584 11.68 -7.50 2.08
C HIS A 584 10.18 -7.29 2.31
N ILE A 585 9.73 -6.05 2.14
CA ILE A 585 8.30 -5.70 2.13
C ILE A 585 7.86 -5.71 0.67
N VAL A 586 7.14 -6.76 0.31
CA VAL A 586 6.87 -7.11 -1.07
C VAL A 586 5.50 -6.58 -1.48
N GLY A 587 5.49 -5.64 -2.41
CA GLY A 587 4.30 -5.33 -3.20
C GLY A 587 4.19 -6.28 -4.38
N MET A 588 2.98 -6.78 -4.66
CA MET A 588 2.72 -7.59 -5.84
C MET A 588 1.54 -7.05 -6.62
N THR A 589 1.68 -6.90 -7.94
CA THR A 589 0.55 -6.60 -8.82
C THR A 589 -0.03 -7.86 -9.43
N GLY A 590 -1.34 -7.90 -9.65
CA GLY A 590 -2.01 -9.00 -10.35
C GLY A 590 -3.33 -8.57 -10.98
N ASP A 591 -3.75 -9.32 -12.00
CA ASP A 591 -4.96 -9.05 -12.78
C ASP A 591 -5.96 -10.22 -12.78
N GLY A 592 -5.49 -11.46 -12.64
CA GLY A 592 -6.31 -12.66 -12.79
C GLY A 592 -6.62 -13.41 -11.49
N VAL A 593 -7.56 -14.38 -11.60
CA VAL A 593 -7.91 -15.33 -10.52
C VAL A 593 -6.74 -16.14 -10.00
N ASN A 594 -5.73 -16.32 -10.84
CA ASN A 594 -4.54 -17.09 -10.54
C ASN A 594 -3.58 -16.33 -9.63
N ASP A 595 -3.70 -15.01 -9.56
CA ASP A 595 -2.82 -14.15 -8.77
C ASP A 595 -3.36 -13.95 -7.36
N ALA A 596 -4.63 -14.26 -7.12
CA ALA A 596 -5.30 -14.07 -5.83
C ALA A 596 -4.51 -14.68 -4.64
N PRO A 597 -3.95 -15.90 -4.69
CA PRO A 597 -3.17 -16.44 -3.58
C PRO A 597 -1.89 -15.63 -3.31
N ALA A 598 -1.21 -15.19 -4.37
CA ALA A 598 0.04 -14.46 -4.27
C ALA A 598 -0.20 -13.00 -3.84
N LEU A 599 -1.27 -12.37 -4.31
CA LEU A 599 -1.75 -11.06 -3.86
C LEU A 599 -2.09 -11.05 -2.36
N LYS A 600 -2.79 -12.08 -1.89
CA LYS A 600 -3.14 -12.22 -0.46
C LYS A 600 -1.93 -12.53 0.42
N LYS A 601 -0.89 -13.15 -0.15
CA LYS A 601 0.35 -13.48 0.56
C LYS A 601 1.29 -12.27 0.65
N ALA A 602 1.31 -11.44 -0.38
CA ALA A 602 2.12 -10.21 -0.42
C ALA A 602 1.80 -9.30 0.77
N ASP A 603 2.78 -8.50 1.19
CA ASP A 603 2.54 -7.49 2.22
C ASP A 603 1.58 -6.42 1.71
N ILE A 604 1.69 -6.09 0.42
CA ILE A 604 0.72 -5.27 -0.31
C ILE A 604 0.29 -5.99 -1.59
N GLY A 605 -0.92 -6.53 -1.60
CA GLY A 605 -1.58 -6.98 -2.83
C GLY A 605 -2.16 -5.79 -3.60
N ILE A 606 -1.76 -5.60 -4.87
CA ILE A 606 -2.22 -4.51 -5.75
C ILE A 606 -2.99 -5.10 -6.94
N ALA A 607 -4.31 -4.88 -6.99
CA ALA A 607 -5.10 -5.21 -8.16
C ALA A 607 -5.05 -4.07 -9.20
N VAL A 608 -4.81 -4.40 -10.46
CA VAL A 608 -4.89 -3.42 -11.57
C VAL A 608 -6.34 -3.03 -11.87
N ALA A 609 -6.53 -1.92 -12.62
CA ALA A 609 -7.86 -1.39 -12.93
C ALA A 609 -8.79 -2.38 -13.64
N ASP A 610 -8.23 -3.17 -14.56
CA ASP A 610 -8.98 -4.18 -15.33
C ASP A 610 -8.93 -5.58 -14.67
N ALA A 611 -8.57 -5.65 -13.37
CA ALA A 611 -8.44 -6.93 -12.67
C ALA A 611 -9.80 -7.60 -12.42
N THR A 612 -9.80 -8.92 -12.40
CA THR A 612 -10.99 -9.72 -12.05
C THR A 612 -11.48 -9.39 -10.64
N ASP A 613 -12.78 -9.58 -10.38
CA ASP A 613 -13.34 -9.37 -9.03
C ASP A 613 -12.62 -10.22 -7.98
N ALA A 614 -12.19 -11.44 -8.34
CA ALA A 614 -11.39 -12.29 -7.48
C ALA A 614 -10.04 -11.64 -7.08
N ALA A 615 -9.31 -11.05 -8.04
CA ALA A 615 -8.05 -10.36 -7.78
C ALA A 615 -8.26 -9.09 -6.95
N ARG A 616 -9.29 -8.29 -7.27
CA ARG A 616 -9.70 -7.11 -6.47
C ARG A 616 -10.08 -7.51 -5.04
N GLY A 617 -10.81 -8.62 -4.88
CA GLY A 617 -11.20 -9.18 -3.60
C GLY A 617 -10.02 -9.61 -2.73
N ALA A 618 -8.99 -10.21 -3.34
CA ALA A 618 -7.78 -10.68 -2.67
C ALA A 618 -6.74 -9.58 -2.38
N SER A 619 -6.80 -8.45 -3.08
CA SER A 619 -5.87 -7.33 -2.94
C SER A 619 -6.18 -6.40 -1.75
N ASP A 620 -5.15 -5.71 -1.25
CA ASP A 620 -5.27 -4.68 -0.22
C ASP A 620 -5.53 -3.29 -0.82
N ILE A 621 -5.05 -3.08 -2.05
CA ILE A 621 -5.18 -1.84 -2.81
C ILE A 621 -5.66 -2.17 -4.22
N VAL A 622 -6.66 -1.43 -4.68
CA VAL A 622 -7.23 -1.56 -6.03
C VAL A 622 -6.95 -0.27 -6.78
N LEU A 623 -6.30 -0.39 -7.94
CA LEU A 623 -6.09 0.74 -8.83
C LEU A 623 -7.36 0.96 -9.66
N THR A 624 -7.70 2.23 -9.88
CA THR A 624 -8.78 2.65 -10.80
C THR A 624 -8.22 3.18 -12.11
N GLU A 625 -6.92 3.52 -12.13
CA GLU A 625 -6.18 3.90 -13.32
C GLU A 625 -5.08 2.85 -13.60
N PRO A 626 -4.88 2.46 -14.87
CA PRO A 626 -3.89 1.45 -15.20
C PRO A 626 -2.47 2.04 -15.27
N GLY A 627 -1.47 1.25 -14.87
CA GLY A 627 -0.05 1.53 -15.10
C GLY A 627 0.80 1.66 -13.84
N LEU A 628 2.10 1.38 -13.99
CA LEU A 628 3.07 1.42 -12.90
C LEU A 628 3.22 2.80 -12.26
N SER A 629 3.01 3.88 -13.02
CA SER A 629 3.18 5.26 -12.54
C SER A 629 2.25 5.61 -11.38
N VAL A 630 1.02 5.07 -11.41
CA VAL A 630 0.02 5.23 -10.34
C VAL A 630 0.55 4.60 -9.04
N ILE A 631 1.13 3.40 -9.12
CA ILE A 631 1.71 2.69 -7.98
C ILE A 631 2.84 3.51 -7.35
N ILE A 632 3.78 4.03 -8.16
CA ILE A 632 4.91 4.81 -7.63
C ILE A 632 4.45 6.15 -7.05
N SER A 633 3.43 6.77 -7.63
CA SER A 633 2.80 7.98 -7.08
C SER A 633 2.10 7.68 -5.74
N ALA A 634 1.41 6.55 -5.64
CA ALA A 634 0.81 6.08 -4.40
C ALA A 634 1.88 5.81 -3.32
N VAL A 635 3.00 5.17 -3.67
CA VAL A 635 4.15 4.95 -2.75
C VAL A 635 4.69 6.27 -2.21
N LEU A 636 4.89 7.28 -3.08
CA LEU A 636 5.34 8.60 -2.67
C LEU A 636 4.35 9.28 -1.71
N THR A 637 3.06 9.22 -2.01
CA THR A 637 2.01 9.78 -1.17
C THR A 637 1.93 9.06 0.18
N SER A 638 1.97 7.72 0.18
CA SER A 638 2.00 6.88 1.38
C SER A 638 3.21 7.17 2.26
N ARG A 639 4.41 7.33 1.67
CA ARG A 639 5.60 7.77 2.42
C ARG A 639 5.44 9.16 3.03
N ALA A 640 4.79 10.09 2.33
CA ALA A 640 4.53 11.42 2.87
C ALA A 640 3.54 11.38 4.05
N ILE A 641 2.51 10.53 3.98
CA ILE A 641 1.55 10.29 5.07
C ILE A 641 2.26 9.64 6.27
N PHE A 642 3.03 8.60 6.01
CA PHE A 642 3.81 7.88 7.02
C PHE A 642 4.81 8.79 7.76
N GLN A 643 5.47 9.71 7.04
CA GLN A 643 6.33 10.71 7.69
C GLN A 643 5.56 11.60 8.67
N ARG A 644 4.33 12.03 8.36
CA ARG A 644 3.52 12.84 9.28
C ARG A 644 3.24 12.08 10.57
N MET A 645 2.87 10.80 10.43
CA MET A 645 2.62 9.92 11.57
C MET A 645 3.86 9.77 12.45
N LYS A 646 5.01 9.44 11.85
CA LYS A 646 6.29 9.30 12.57
C LYS A 646 6.70 10.60 13.27
N ASN A 647 6.61 11.73 12.58
CA ASN A 647 6.94 13.04 13.13
C ASN A 647 6.03 13.41 14.31
N TYR A 648 4.75 13.06 14.22
CA TYR A 648 3.80 13.24 15.31
C TYR A 648 4.10 12.33 16.50
N THR A 649 4.47 11.07 16.27
CA THR A 649 4.87 10.19 17.37
C THR A 649 6.11 10.73 18.11
N ILE A 650 7.13 11.22 17.38
CA ILE A 650 8.31 11.87 17.99
C ILE A 650 7.88 13.07 18.83
N TYR A 651 6.96 13.88 18.32
CA TYR A 651 6.40 15.03 19.01
C TYR A 651 5.68 14.65 20.31
N ALA A 652 4.75 13.69 20.24
CA ALA A 652 3.98 13.23 21.39
C ALA A 652 4.90 12.70 22.50
N VAL A 653 5.84 11.82 22.13
CA VAL A 653 6.84 11.27 23.06
C VAL A 653 7.70 12.38 23.66
N SER A 654 8.16 13.33 22.85
CA SER A 654 9.00 14.44 23.31
C SER A 654 8.29 15.38 24.28
N ILE A 655 6.99 15.62 24.10
CA ILE A 655 6.20 16.43 25.05
C ILE A 655 5.99 15.69 26.35
N THR A 656 5.62 14.40 26.31
CA THR A 656 5.46 13.59 27.52
C THR A 656 6.75 13.64 28.35
N ILE A 657 7.91 13.41 27.71
CA ILE A 657 9.20 13.47 28.40
C ILE A 657 9.48 14.86 28.97
N ARG A 658 9.19 15.94 28.23
CA ARG A 658 9.38 17.29 28.76
C ARG A 658 8.51 17.55 29.98
N ILE A 659 7.21 17.27 29.91
CA ILE A 659 6.28 17.56 31.00
C ILE A 659 6.69 16.78 32.25
N VAL A 660 6.95 15.48 32.09
CA VAL A 660 7.38 14.62 33.19
C VAL A 660 8.68 15.11 33.79
N PHE A 661 9.75 15.28 33.00
CA PHE A 661 11.05 15.69 33.56
C PHE A 661 11.07 17.14 34.03
N GLY A 662 10.40 18.04 33.33
CA GLY A 662 10.42 19.48 33.62
C GLY A 662 9.77 19.81 34.95
N PHE A 663 8.52 19.41 35.14
CA PHE A 663 7.80 19.69 36.39
C PHE A 663 8.35 18.88 37.56
N MET A 664 8.72 17.61 37.32
CA MET A 664 9.41 16.80 38.33
C MET A 664 10.70 17.46 38.83
N LEU A 665 11.58 17.91 37.94
CA LEU A 665 12.85 18.52 38.36
C LEU A 665 12.62 19.84 39.12
N ILE A 666 11.65 20.66 38.69
CA ILE A 666 11.32 21.92 39.38
C ILE A 666 10.78 21.64 40.78
N ALA A 667 9.85 20.69 40.90
CA ALA A 667 9.32 20.25 42.18
C ALA A 667 10.43 19.71 43.07
N LEU A 668 11.30 18.83 42.57
CA LEU A 668 12.37 18.21 43.35
C LEU A 668 13.41 19.22 43.86
N ILE A 669 13.83 20.19 43.03
CA ILE A 669 14.95 21.10 43.37
C ILE A 669 14.47 22.29 44.21
N TRP A 670 13.42 23.00 43.79
CA TRP A 670 13.00 24.26 44.43
C TRP A 670 11.77 24.14 45.31
N LYS A 671 11.21 22.94 45.45
CA LYS A 671 9.95 22.71 46.14
C LYS A 671 8.78 23.53 45.61
N TYR A 672 8.79 23.76 44.31
CA TYR A 672 7.80 24.56 43.63
C TYR A 672 6.73 23.67 43.00
N ASP A 673 5.48 23.90 43.36
CA ASP A 673 4.33 23.10 42.90
C ASP A 673 3.62 23.81 41.75
N PHE A 674 3.55 23.15 40.60
CA PHE A 674 2.90 23.72 39.42
C PHE A 674 1.39 23.47 39.45
N SER A 675 0.62 24.41 38.89
CA SER A 675 -0.84 24.34 38.85
C SER A 675 -1.32 23.32 37.82
N ALA A 676 -2.06 22.30 38.27
CA ALA A 676 -2.67 21.28 37.41
C ALA A 676 -3.60 21.91 36.35
N PHE A 677 -4.37 22.94 36.73
CA PHE A 677 -5.23 23.67 35.81
C PHE A 677 -4.46 24.34 34.66
N MET A 678 -3.25 24.86 34.90
CA MET A 678 -2.44 25.46 33.84
C MET A 678 -1.91 24.42 32.85
N VAL A 679 -1.61 23.21 33.32
CA VAL A 679 -1.25 22.08 32.47
C VAL A 679 -2.43 21.61 31.63
N LEU A 680 -3.63 21.60 32.22
CA LEU A 680 -4.87 21.33 31.51
C LEU A 680 -5.08 22.31 30.34
N ILE A 681 -4.85 23.62 30.56
CA ILE A 681 -4.93 24.63 29.49
C ILE A 681 -3.89 24.34 28.40
N ILE A 682 -2.66 23.96 28.75
CA ILE A 682 -1.63 23.55 27.77
C ILE A 682 -2.13 22.35 26.96
N ALA A 683 -2.71 21.34 27.61
CA ALA A 683 -3.24 20.15 26.93
C ALA A 683 -4.37 20.51 25.95
N ILE A 684 -5.32 21.36 26.36
CA ILE A 684 -6.43 21.81 25.49
C ILE A 684 -5.89 22.58 24.27
N LEU A 685 -4.96 23.52 24.48
CA LEU A 685 -4.37 24.29 23.38
C LEU A 685 -3.56 23.39 22.44
N ASN A 686 -2.84 22.42 22.98
CA ASN A 686 -2.09 21.47 22.18
C ASN A 686 -3.03 20.59 21.33
N ASP A 687 -4.01 19.94 21.94
CA ASP A 687 -4.99 19.08 21.29
C ASP A 687 -5.80 19.83 20.22
N GLY A 688 -6.15 21.11 20.46
CA GLY A 688 -6.82 21.94 19.46
C GLY A 688 -5.95 22.21 18.22
N THR A 689 -4.63 22.37 18.40
CA THR A 689 -3.70 22.64 17.30
C THR A 689 -3.16 21.39 16.60
N ILE A 690 -3.21 20.23 17.25
CA ILE A 690 -2.51 19.04 16.76
C ILE A 690 -3.16 18.44 15.51
N MET A 691 -4.47 18.65 15.33
CA MET A 691 -5.20 18.21 14.14
C MET A 691 -4.64 18.80 12.84
N THR A 692 -3.94 19.93 12.92
CA THR A 692 -3.29 20.55 11.76
C THR A 692 -2.16 19.70 11.17
N ILE A 693 -1.54 18.82 11.95
CA ILE A 693 -0.45 17.94 11.50
C ILE A 693 -0.95 16.93 10.45
N SER A 694 -2.18 16.43 10.60
CA SER A 694 -2.78 15.49 9.63
C SER A 694 -2.83 16.10 8.21
N LYS A 695 -3.01 17.42 8.12
CA LYS A 695 -3.13 18.21 6.89
C LYS A 695 -1.82 18.89 6.46
N ASP A 696 -0.72 18.68 7.18
CA ASP A 696 0.56 19.34 6.90
C ASP A 696 1.23 18.83 5.60
N ARG A 697 2.12 19.64 5.03
CA ARG A 697 2.87 19.34 3.82
C ARG A 697 4.31 18.93 4.16
N VAL A 698 4.50 17.63 4.40
CA VAL A 698 5.82 17.02 4.68
C VAL A 698 6.40 16.37 3.41
N LYS A 699 7.73 16.40 3.27
CA LYS A 699 8.45 15.73 2.17
C LYS A 699 8.50 14.21 2.41
N PRO A 700 8.23 13.37 1.40
CA PRO A 700 8.34 11.92 1.53
C PRO A 700 9.79 11.49 1.77
N SER A 701 9.98 10.35 2.45
CA SER A 701 11.30 9.72 2.56
C SER A 701 11.73 9.17 1.20
N PRO A 702 12.98 9.43 0.76
CA PRO A 702 13.47 8.90 -0.52
C PRO A 702 13.70 7.39 -0.45
N MET A 703 14.06 6.85 0.71
CA MET A 703 14.19 5.40 0.94
C MET A 703 12.94 4.86 1.64
N PRO A 704 12.64 3.55 1.50
CA PRO A 704 11.62 2.87 2.29
C PRO A 704 11.84 3.13 3.79
N ASP A 705 10.77 3.44 4.51
CA ASP A 705 10.80 3.72 5.95
C ASP A 705 9.81 2.80 6.66
N SER A 706 10.20 2.29 7.82
CA SER A 706 9.40 1.39 8.66
C SER A 706 9.36 1.91 10.09
N TRP A 707 8.46 1.36 10.93
CA TRP A 707 8.35 1.76 12.33
C TRP A 707 9.56 1.32 13.15
N LYS A 708 10.59 2.17 13.17
CA LYS A 708 11.74 2.02 14.06
C LYS A 708 11.47 2.72 15.38
N LEU A 709 10.69 2.06 16.24
CA LEU A 709 10.27 2.61 17.54
C LEU A 709 11.44 3.11 18.39
N ASN A 710 12.57 2.38 18.40
CA ASN A 710 13.76 2.80 19.14
C ASN A 710 14.34 4.14 18.66
N GLU A 711 14.36 4.39 17.35
CA GLU A 711 14.82 5.68 16.79
C GLU A 711 13.86 6.81 17.17
N ILE A 712 12.55 6.54 17.12
CA ILE A 712 11.48 7.49 17.44
C ILE A 712 11.55 7.87 18.92
N PHE A 713 11.61 6.89 19.81
CA PHE A 713 11.70 7.10 21.27
C PHE A 713 13.00 7.82 21.65
N SER A 714 14.14 7.41 21.09
CA SER A 714 15.42 8.07 21.38
C SER A 714 15.42 9.53 20.93
N THR A 715 14.87 9.82 19.74
CA THR A 715 14.74 11.20 19.25
C THR A 715 13.81 12.01 20.15
N GLY A 716 12.66 11.44 20.54
CA GLY A 716 11.70 12.10 21.42
C GLY A 716 12.28 12.41 22.80
N VAL A 717 12.98 11.45 23.42
CA VAL A 717 13.59 11.61 24.75
C VAL A 717 14.66 12.70 24.74
N VAL A 718 15.52 12.76 23.72
CA VAL A 718 16.57 13.79 23.63
C VAL A 718 15.98 15.18 23.45
N LEU A 719 15.02 15.33 22.54
CA LEU A 719 14.34 16.62 22.32
C LEU A 719 13.58 17.05 23.59
N GLY A 720 12.81 16.14 24.20
CA GLY A 720 12.05 16.41 25.41
C GLY A 720 12.94 16.74 26.61
N GLY A 721 14.03 16.00 26.80
CA GLY A 721 14.98 16.19 27.90
C GLY A 721 15.70 17.54 27.82
N TYR A 722 16.13 17.97 26.63
CA TYR A 722 16.68 19.31 26.46
C TYR A 722 15.67 20.40 26.75
N GLN A 723 14.44 20.26 26.26
CA GLN A 723 13.43 21.26 26.52
C GLN A 723 13.10 21.32 28.03
N ALA A 724 13.05 20.17 28.72
CA ALA A 724 12.91 20.13 30.18
C ALA A 724 14.07 20.83 30.88
N LEU A 725 15.31 20.57 30.45
CA LEU A 725 16.50 21.25 30.97
C LEU A 725 16.42 22.77 30.77
N MET A 726 15.98 23.24 29.61
CA MET A 726 15.83 24.67 29.33
C MET A 726 14.70 25.30 30.14
N THR A 727 13.61 24.56 30.41
CA THR A 727 12.55 24.99 31.34
C THR A 727 13.08 25.09 32.77
N VAL A 728 13.90 24.14 33.23
CA VAL A 728 14.57 24.18 34.54
C VAL A 728 15.56 25.35 34.62
N LEU A 729 16.36 25.59 33.58
CA LEU A 729 17.28 26.73 33.50
C LEU A 729 16.54 28.07 33.49
N PHE A 730 15.41 28.15 32.78
CA PHE A 730 14.54 29.32 32.79
C PHE A 730 14.01 29.59 34.20
N PHE A 731 13.52 28.54 34.88
CA PHE A 731 13.03 28.64 36.24
C PHE A 731 14.13 29.08 37.22
N TRP A 732 15.31 28.46 37.15
CA TRP A 732 16.47 28.85 37.96
C TRP A 732 16.87 30.31 37.75
N ALA A 733 16.95 30.75 36.49
CA ALA A 733 17.31 32.12 36.15
C ALA A 733 16.26 33.14 36.64
N MET A 734 14.98 32.74 36.70
CA MET A 734 13.89 33.55 37.20
C MET A 734 13.81 33.58 38.74
N HIS A 735 14.05 32.46 39.42
CA HIS A 735 13.89 32.30 40.87
C HIS A 735 15.15 32.73 41.65
N ASP A 736 16.31 32.18 41.31
CA ASP A 736 17.54 32.34 42.12
C ASP A 736 18.40 33.53 41.69
N THR A 737 18.24 34.03 40.46
CA THR A 737 19.10 35.09 39.90
C THR A 737 18.34 36.36 39.53
N LYS A 738 19.04 37.50 39.47
CA LYS A 738 18.50 38.79 38.97
C LYS A 738 18.68 38.98 37.46
N PHE A 739 19.06 37.94 36.74
CA PHE A 739 19.51 38.07 35.36
C PHE A 739 18.50 38.79 34.45
N PHE A 740 17.22 38.43 34.56
CA PHE A 740 16.18 39.00 33.70
C PHE A 740 15.83 40.46 34.06
N SER A 741 15.72 40.80 35.34
CA SER A 741 15.43 42.16 35.78
C SER A 741 16.60 43.11 35.52
N ASP A 742 17.85 42.66 35.72
CA ASP A 742 19.05 43.47 35.51
C ASP A 742 19.36 43.73 34.03
N LYS A 743 19.11 42.75 33.14
CA LYS A 743 19.42 42.89 31.69
C LYS A 743 18.29 43.49 30.87
N PHE A 744 17.04 43.16 31.19
CA PHE A 744 15.88 43.55 30.37
C PHE A 744 15.02 44.64 31.02
N GLY A 745 15.35 45.08 32.25
CA GLY A 745 14.64 46.17 32.94
C GLY A 745 13.19 45.84 33.30
N VAL A 746 12.87 44.55 33.48
CA VAL A 746 11.52 44.09 33.79
C VAL A 746 11.30 44.03 35.30
N LYS A 747 10.04 44.12 35.74
CA LYS A 747 9.63 44.00 37.15
C LYS A 747 10.23 42.74 37.78
N ASP A 748 10.75 42.84 38.99
CA ASP A 748 11.21 41.68 39.73
C ASP A 748 10.02 40.85 40.22
N ILE A 749 9.93 39.59 39.78
CA ILE A 749 8.83 38.66 40.11
C ILE A 749 9.25 37.62 41.16
N ARG A 750 10.48 37.72 41.68
CA ARG A 750 10.98 36.79 42.70
C ARG A 750 10.16 36.91 43.98
N GLY A 751 9.75 35.76 44.51
CA GLY A 751 8.89 35.67 45.70
C GLY A 751 7.39 35.84 45.42
N SER A 752 6.98 36.01 44.15
CA SER A 752 5.58 35.91 43.74
C SER A 752 5.37 34.65 42.92
N ASP A 753 5.02 33.56 43.60
CA ASP A 753 4.80 32.25 42.97
C ASP A 753 3.74 32.32 41.86
N GLU A 754 2.69 33.14 42.03
CA GLU A 754 1.62 33.27 41.04
C GLU A 754 2.07 33.97 39.73
N GLU A 755 2.93 34.98 39.82
CA GLU A 755 3.48 35.68 38.63
C GLU A 755 4.54 34.80 37.93
N MET A 756 5.33 34.06 38.72
CA MET A 756 6.29 33.07 38.22
C MET A 756 5.61 31.91 37.48
N MET A 757 4.46 31.45 37.97
CA MET A 757 3.68 30.41 37.32
C MET A 757 3.19 30.83 35.93
N SER A 758 2.69 32.06 35.80
CA SER A 758 2.30 32.63 34.50
C SER A 758 3.45 32.66 33.50
N ALA A 759 4.65 33.04 33.98
CA ALA A 759 5.85 33.08 33.16
C ALA A 759 6.29 31.68 32.69
N LEU A 760 6.29 30.71 33.61
CA LEU A 760 6.65 29.32 33.32
C LEU A 760 5.63 28.66 32.37
N TYR A 761 4.33 28.88 32.59
CA TYR A 761 3.24 28.44 31.70
C TYR A 761 3.46 28.92 30.27
N LEU A 762 3.74 30.22 30.08
CA LEU A 762 3.94 30.79 28.76
C LEU A 762 5.17 30.19 28.05
N GLN A 763 6.28 30.03 28.78
CA GLN A 763 7.50 29.42 28.25
C GLN A 763 7.26 27.99 27.77
N VAL A 764 6.60 27.17 28.60
CA VAL A 764 6.30 25.77 28.28
C VAL A 764 5.35 25.69 27.07
N SER A 765 4.35 26.57 27.02
CA SER A 765 3.39 26.62 25.91
C SER A 765 4.06 26.96 24.57
N ILE A 766 4.88 28.02 24.51
CA ILE A 766 5.59 28.43 23.28
C ILE A 766 6.49 27.31 22.77
N ILE A 767 7.33 26.75 23.65
CA ILE A 767 8.30 25.71 23.26
C ILE A 767 7.60 24.40 22.87
N SER A 768 6.48 24.06 23.52
CA SER A 768 5.65 22.91 23.13
C SER A 768 5.12 23.01 21.73
N GLN A 769 4.61 24.16 21.33
CA GLN A 769 4.05 24.32 20.00
C GLN A 769 5.14 24.55 18.95
N ALA A 770 6.24 25.21 19.33
CA ALA A 770 7.42 25.37 18.48
C ALA A 770 8.07 24.02 18.09
N LEU A 771 8.01 23.03 18.98
CA LEU A 771 8.53 21.68 18.72
C LEU A 771 7.91 21.03 17.48
N ILE A 772 6.64 21.33 17.16
CA ILE A 772 5.98 20.80 15.96
C ILE A 772 6.77 21.15 14.70
N PHE A 773 7.32 22.36 14.63
CA PHE A 773 8.11 22.79 13.47
C PHE A 773 9.47 22.05 13.39
N VAL A 774 10.06 21.68 14.51
CA VAL A 774 11.30 20.91 14.55
C VAL A 774 11.06 19.46 14.14
N THR A 775 10.03 18.82 14.69
CA THR A 775 9.73 17.41 14.45
C THR A 775 9.25 17.15 13.03
N ARG A 776 8.47 18.08 12.44
CA ARG A 776 8.02 17.96 11.04
C ARG A 776 9.16 18.04 10.01
N SER A 777 10.22 18.77 10.34
CA SER A 777 11.27 19.09 9.39
C SER A 777 12.40 18.06 9.41
N ARG A 778 12.86 17.65 8.22
CA ARG A 778 14.06 16.80 8.13
C ARG A 778 15.33 17.62 8.07
N SER A 779 15.29 18.76 7.40
CA SER A 779 16.33 19.79 7.42
C SER A 779 16.04 20.80 8.55
N TRP A 780 16.61 22.00 8.44
CA TRP A 780 16.32 23.10 9.34
C TRP A 780 14.86 23.49 9.26
N SER A 781 14.27 23.75 10.42
CA SER A 781 12.85 24.04 10.54
C SER A 781 12.44 25.30 9.77
N PHE A 782 13.31 26.32 9.72
CA PHE A 782 13.09 27.55 8.95
C PHE A 782 13.14 27.37 7.43
N VAL A 783 13.88 26.36 6.94
CA VAL A 783 14.03 26.10 5.50
C VAL A 783 12.79 25.40 4.95
N GLU A 784 12.21 24.50 5.74
CA GLU A 784 11.03 23.74 5.34
C GLU A 784 9.75 24.50 5.70
N ARG A 785 9.21 25.22 4.73
CA ARG A 785 8.00 26.04 4.93
C ARG A 785 6.83 25.24 5.55
N PRO A 786 6.24 25.72 6.66
CA PRO A 786 5.03 25.15 7.24
C PRO A 786 3.79 25.39 6.38
N GLY A 787 2.82 24.48 6.49
CA GLY A 787 1.49 24.72 5.94
C GLY A 787 0.85 25.95 6.61
N ALA A 788 0.05 26.71 5.85
CA ALA A 788 -0.63 27.90 6.37
C ALA A 788 -1.51 27.59 7.58
N LEU A 789 -2.19 26.44 7.56
CA LEU A 789 -3.08 25.98 8.62
C LEU A 789 -2.31 25.73 9.94
N LEU A 790 -1.11 25.14 9.86
CA LEU A 790 -0.24 24.94 11.02
C LEU A 790 0.26 26.27 11.59
N MET A 791 0.64 27.23 10.74
CA MET A 791 1.07 28.56 11.19
C MET A 791 -0.06 29.33 11.87
N ILE A 792 -1.26 29.30 11.29
CA ILE A 792 -2.43 29.97 11.89
C ILE A 792 -2.75 29.35 13.24
N ALA A 793 -2.75 28.02 13.34
CA ALA A 793 -2.98 27.33 14.61
C ALA A 793 -1.94 27.69 15.67
N PHE A 794 -0.66 27.73 15.30
CA PHE A 794 0.41 28.19 16.20
C PHE A 794 0.18 29.63 16.66
N LEU A 795 -0.08 30.56 15.74
CA LEU A 795 -0.27 31.98 16.07
C LEU A 795 -1.48 32.19 16.98
N ILE A 796 -2.61 31.52 16.70
CA ILE A 796 -3.83 31.63 17.53
C ILE A 796 -3.59 31.06 18.91
N ALA A 797 -3.04 29.84 19.02
CA ALA A 797 -2.82 29.22 20.32
C ALA A 797 -1.80 29.99 21.17
N GLN A 798 -0.75 30.52 20.54
CA GLN A 798 0.26 31.31 21.23
C GLN A 798 -0.22 32.72 21.59
N LEU A 799 -1.11 33.30 20.78
CA LEU A 799 -1.80 34.54 21.15
C LEU A 799 -2.66 34.30 22.40
N VAL A 800 -3.45 33.23 22.42
CA VAL A 800 -4.27 32.87 23.60
C VAL A 800 -3.40 32.61 24.82
N ALA A 801 -2.32 31.83 24.69
CA ALA A 801 -1.39 31.58 25.79
C ALA A 801 -0.73 32.86 26.32
N THR A 802 -0.32 33.77 25.43
CA THR A 802 0.25 35.07 25.81
C THR A 802 -0.77 35.93 26.54
N LEU A 803 -2.02 35.98 26.06
CA LEU A 803 -3.08 36.74 26.70
C LEU A 803 -3.40 36.21 28.11
N ILE A 804 -3.43 34.88 28.29
CA ILE A 804 -3.62 34.24 29.60
C ILE A 804 -2.47 34.62 30.54
N ALA A 805 -1.21 34.48 30.09
CA ALA A 805 -0.06 34.79 30.92
C ALA A 805 0.05 36.27 31.34
N VAL A 806 -0.45 37.18 30.50
CA VAL A 806 -0.37 38.63 30.75
C VAL A 806 -1.54 39.14 31.60
N TYR A 807 -2.76 38.63 31.38
CA TYR A 807 -3.98 39.22 31.95
C TYR A 807 -4.72 38.33 32.96
N ALA A 808 -4.42 37.04 33.06
CA ALA A 808 -5.15 36.18 33.99
C ALA A 808 -4.79 36.52 35.45
N ASP A 809 -5.81 36.79 36.25
CA ASP A 809 -5.71 36.94 37.70
C ASP A 809 -6.71 35.96 38.33
N TRP A 810 -6.30 34.69 38.37
CA TRP A 810 -7.14 33.56 38.79
C TRP A 810 -6.55 32.96 40.07
N THR A 811 -7.14 33.35 41.20
CA THR A 811 -6.76 32.85 42.53
C THR A 811 -6.90 31.34 42.64
N PHE A 812 -7.89 30.75 41.97
CA PHE A 812 -8.10 29.30 41.97
C PHE A 812 -7.00 28.53 41.22
N ALA A 813 -6.48 29.11 40.13
CA ALA A 813 -5.42 28.50 39.33
C ALA A 813 -4.01 28.87 39.84
N ARG A 814 -3.92 29.64 40.93
CA ARG A 814 -2.67 30.21 41.50
C ARG A 814 -1.87 31.02 40.46
N VAL A 815 -2.55 31.79 39.61
CA VAL A 815 -1.92 32.51 38.49
C VAL A 815 -2.28 33.98 38.51
N LYS A 816 -1.25 34.81 38.36
CA LYS A 816 -1.36 36.26 38.28
C LYS A 816 -0.56 36.81 37.10
N GLY A 817 -1.15 37.75 36.36
CA GLY A 817 -0.57 38.28 35.13
C GLY A 817 0.83 38.87 35.32
N CYS A 818 1.81 38.40 34.54
CA CYS A 818 3.20 38.86 34.63
C CYS A 818 3.49 40.15 33.82
N GLY A 819 2.54 40.58 32.97
CA GLY A 819 2.64 41.77 32.14
C GLY A 819 3.37 41.57 30.79
N TRP A 820 3.14 42.47 29.84
CA TRP A 820 3.69 42.38 28.47
C TRP A 820 5.21 42.42 28.39
N GLY A 821 5.87 43.14 29.30
CA GLY A 821 7.33 43.19 29.35
C GLY A 821 7.94 41.81 29.60
N TRP A 822 7.41 41.08 30.58
CA TRP A 822 7.82 39.70 30.85
C TRP A 822 7.47 38.76 29.71
N ALA A 823 6.26 38.88 29.15
CA ALA A 823 5.87 38.09 27.99
C ALA A 823 6.86 38.24 26.83
N GLY A 824 7.31 39.46 26.53
CA GLY A 824 8.31 39.72 25.51
C GLY A 824 9.66 39.03 25.79
N VAL A 825 10.14 39.07 27.02
CA VAL A 825 11.38 38.38 27.44
C VAL A 825 11.23 36.86 27.32
N ILE A 826 10.08 36.31 27.71
CA ILE A 826 9.78 34.88 27.57
C ILE A 826 9.76 34.46 26.10
N TRP A 827 9.18 35.27 25.22
CA TRP A 827 9.23 35.05 23.77
C TRP A 827 10.66 35.03 23.24
N ILE A 828 11.50 36.01 23.63
CA ILE A 828 12.92 36.06 23.24
C ILE A 828 13.65 34.82 23.72
N PHE A 829 13.51 34.46 25.00
CA PHE A 829 14.13 33.25 25.56
C PHE A 829 13.67 31.99 24.83
N SER A 830 12.39 31.89 24.49
CA SER A 830 11.83 30.75 23.79
C SER A 830 12.34 30.65 22.34
N ILE A 831 12.47 31.77 21.63
CA ILE A 831 13.04 31.82 20.29
C ILE A 831 14.52 31.39 20.31
N VAL A 832 15.31 31.86 21.27
CA VAL A 832 16.72 31.46 21.43
C VAL A 832 16.83 29.96 21.74
N THR A 833 15.97 29.45 22.62
CA THR A 833 15.90 28.02 22.99
C THR A 833 15.48 27.13 21.83
N TYR A 834 14.76 27.67 20.86
CA TYR A 834 14.27 26.91 19.73
C TYR A 834 15.36 26.55 18.71
N PHE A 835 16.34 27.42 18.44
CA PHE A 835 17.38 27.15 17.43
C PHE A 835 18.22 25.89 17.68
N PRO A 836 18.69 25.61 18.92
CA PRO A 836 19.49 24.41 19.20
C PRO A 836 18.71 23.09 19.03
N LEU A 837 17.37 23.11 19.05
CA LEU A 837 16.56 21.90 18.84
C LEU A 837 16.85 21.24 17.49
N ASP A 838 17.04 22.04 16.43
CA ASP A 838 17.41 21.51 15.11
C ASP A 838 18.80 20.86 15.12
N ILE A 839 19.76 21.46 15.83
CA ILE A 839 21.12 20.91 15.98
C ILE A 839 21.07 19.55 16.68
N MET A 840 20.32 19.46 17.78
CA MET A 840 20.16 18.21 18.50
C MET A 840 19.42 17.15 17.68
N LYS A 841 18.40 17.56 16.91
CA LYS A 841 17.70 16.68 15.97
C LYS A 841 18.67 16.07 14.95
N PHE A 842 19.60 16.86 14.42
CA PHE A 842 20.63 16.35 13.52
C PHE A 842 21.61 15.43 14.25
N ALA A 843 22.04 15.81 15.45
CA ALA A 843 22.97 15.01 16.26
C ALA A 843 22.40 13.62 16.58
N ILE A 844 21.16 13.53 17.08
CA ILE A 844 20.56 12.25 17.45
C ILE A 844 20.33 11.36 16.22
N ARG A 845 19.89 11.92 15.09
CA ARG A 845 19.75 11.16 13.84
C ARG A 845 21.10 10.66 13.32
N TYR A 846 22.14 11.49 13.42
CA TYR A 846 23.49 11.10 13.01
C TYR A 846 24.05 9.99 13.90
N ILE A 847 23.85 10.07 15.21
CA ILE A 847 24.25 9.02 16.17
C ILE A 847 23.51 7.71 15.88
N LEU A 848 22.19 7.77 15.72
CA LEU A 848 21.35 6.60 15.44
C LEU A 848 21.65 5.97 14.07
N SER A 849 22.16 6.74 13.10
CA SER A 849 22.55 6.21 11.79
C SER A 849 23.76 5.26 11.83
N GLY A 850 24.43 5.11 12.98
CA GLY A 850 25.62 4.26 13.13
C GLY A 850 26.90 4.83 12.47
N LYS A 851 26.78 5.83 11.58
CA LYS A 851 27.93 6.50 10.95
C LYS A 851 28.87 7.14 11.95
N ALA A 852 28.35 7.67 13.07
CA ALA A 852 29.16 8.20 14.16
C ALA A 852 30.07 7.13 14.78
N TRP A 853 29.51 5.94 15.04
CA TRP A 853 30.24 4.80 15.61
C TRP A 853 31.24 4.20 14.62
N ASN A 854 30.85 4.09 13.35
CA ASN A 854 31.73 3.62 12.28
C ASN A 854 32.93 4.55 12.09
N ASN A 855 32.74 5.87 12.05
CA ASN A 855 33.86 6.82 11.97
C ASN A 855 34.76 6.78 13.21
N LEU A 856 34.21 6.50 14.40
CA LEU A 856 34.99 6.39 15.64
C LEU A 856 35.81 5.09 15.70
N LEU A 857 35.25 3.99 15.19
CA LEU A 857 35.92 2.70 15.04
C LEU A 857 37.00 2.74 13.94
N ASP A 858 36.68 3.34 12.78
CA ASP A 858 37.61 3.52 11.67
C ASP A 858 38.75 4.50 12.02
N ASN A 859 38.48 5.55 12.82
CA ASN A 859 39.56 6.40 13.33
C ASN A 859 40.42 5.73 14.40
N LYS A 860 39.89 4.74 15.14
CA LYS A 860 40.70 3.94 16.09
C LYS A 860 41.59 2.93 15.38
N THR A 861 41.18 2.38 14.23
CA THR A 861 42.06 1.50 13.43
C THR A 861 43.17 2.28 12.72
N ALA A 862 42.95 3.57 12.42
CA ALA A 862 43.96 4.47 11.86
C ALA A 862 45.14 4.81 12.80
N PHE A 863 45.04 4.53 14.11
CA PHE A 863 46.14 4.70 15.07
C PHE A 863 47.04 3.46 15.21
N THR A 864 46.81 2.40 14.43
CA THR A 864 47.75 1.28 14.34
C THR A 864 48.87 1.62 13.36
N THR A 865 50.11 1.44 13.81
CA THR A 865 51.39 1.79 13.18
C THR A 865 51.68 1.00 11.89
N LYS A 866 50.82 1.07 10.86
CA LYS A 866 51.18 0.67 9.50
C LYS A 866 51.43 1.92 8.65
N LYS A 867 52.70 2.15 8.34
CA LYS A 867 53.20 3.38 7.70
C LYS A 867 52.82 3.53 6.22
N ASP A 868 52.17 2.55 5.61
CA ASP A 868 51.72 2.62 4.21
C ASP A 868 50.48 1.73 4.01
N TYR A 869 49.29 2.30 4.17
CA TYR A 869 48.03 1.61 3.87
C TYR A 869 47.80 1.56 2.35
N GLY A 870 47.67 0.35 1.81
CA GLY A 870 47.23 0.12 0.42
C GLY A 870 48.33 0.15 -0.65
N LYS A 871 49.61 0.09 -0.31
CA LYS A 871 50.68 -0.10 -1.30
C LYS A 871 50.70 -1.53 -1.86
N GLU A 872 50.63 -2.53 -0.98
CA GLU A 872 50.56 -3.95 -1.38
C GLU A 872 49.28 -4.28 -2.14
N GLU A 873 48.14 -3.70 -1.76
CA GLU A 873 46.88 -3.87 -2.49
C GLU A 873 46.89 -3.19 -3.86
N ARG A 874 47.55 -2.02 -3.99
CA ARG A 874 47.75 -1.37 -5.30
C ARG A 874 48.71 -2.12 -6.18
N GLU A 875 49.78 -2.69 -5.62
CA GLU A 875 50.71 -3.56 -6.35
C GLU A 875 50.03 -4.86 -6.79
N ALA A 876 49.19 -5.46 -5.93
CA ALA A 876 48.39 -6.64 -6.26
C ALA A 876 47.33 -6.34 -7.33
N GLN A 877 46.61 -5.23 -7.23
CA GLN A 877 45.64 -4.80 -8.25
C GLN A 877 46.30 -4.41 -9.57
N TRP A 878 47.49 -3.80 -9.53
CA TRP A 878 48.27 -3.49 -10.73
C TRP A 878 48.76 -4.75 -11.43
N ALA A 879 49.22 -5.75 -10.67
CA ALA A 879 49.60 -7.06 -11.20
C ALA A 879 48.39 -7.84 -11.77
N LEU A 880 47.21 -7.70 -11.16
CA LEU A 880 45.97 -8.36 -11.59
C LEU A 880 45.38 -7.67 -12.85
N ALA A 881 45.52 -6.35 -12.96
CA ALA A 881 45.18 -5.58 -14.15
C ALA A 881 46.10 -5.89 -15.35
N GLN A 882 47.41 -6.08 -15.12
CA GLN A 882 48.33 -6.51 -16.18
C GLN A 882 48.02 -7.93 -16.69
N ARG A 883 47.60 -8.86 -15.81
CA ARG A 883 47.25 -10.23 -16.21
C ARG A 883 45.96 -10.34 -17.02
N THR A 884 44.95 -9.53 -16.69
CA THR A 884 43.66 -9.49 -17.40
C THR A 884 43.77 -8.83 -18.77
N LEU A 885 44.66 -7.84 -18.93
CA LEU A 885 44.94 -7.21 -20.23
C LEU A 885 45.59 -8.17 -21.24
N HIS A 886 46.26 -9.23 -20.75
CA HIS A 886 46.86 -10.30 -21.55
C HIS A 886 45.99 -11.57 -21.66
N GLY A 887 44.72 -11.53 -21.23
CA GLY A 887 43.76 -12.62 -21.45
C GLY A 887 43.97 -13.88 -20.61
N LEU A 888 44.76 -13.83 -19.53
CA LEU A 888 44.93 -14.96 -18.62
C LEU A 888 43.95 -14.87 -17.43
N GLN A 889 43.24 -15.97 -17.14
CA GLN A 889 42.32 -16.05 -16.00
C GLN A 889 43.09 -16.15 -14.66
N PRO A 890 42.60 -15.50 -13.58
CA PRO A 890 43.22 -15.60 -12.26
C PRO A 890 42.89 -16.96 -11.59
N PRO A 891 43.79 -17.50 -10.74
CA PRO A 891 43.50 -18.70 -9.97
C PRO A 891 42.50 -18.38 -8.83
N GLU A 892 41.59 -19.31 -8.56
CA GLU A 892 40.61 -19.22 -7.48
C GLU A 892 41.29 -19.17 -6.11
N ALA A 893 41.07 -18.08 -5.36
CA ALA A 893 41.54 -17.97 -3.99
C ALA A 893 40.48 -18.57 -3.04
N SER A 894 40.88 -19.63 -2.36
CA SER A 894 40.16 -20.33 -1.31
C SER A 894 39.80 -19.44 -0.11
N ASN A 895 38.54 -19.55 0.32
CA ASN A 895 37.96 -19.23 1.63
C ASN A 895 38.93 -18.80 2.73
N LEU A 896 38.82 -17.55 3.19
CA LEU A 896 39.09 -17.12 4.57
C LEU A 896 38.54 -15.69 4.78
N PHE A 897 37.64 -15.53 5.76
CA PHE A 897 37.06 -14.31 6.39
C PHE A 897 35.58 -13.90 6.09
N ASN A 898 34.67 -14.50 6.87
CA ASN A 898 33.47 -13.97 7.57
C ASN A 898 32.53 -12.86 6.98
N GLU A 899 31.43 -13.31 6.37
CA GLU A 899 29.99 -13.17 6.72
C GLU A 899 29.32 -11.92 7.38
N LYS A 900 29.96 -10.77 7.65
CA LYS A 900 29.21 -9.64 8.28
C LYS A 900 29.22 -8.25 7.61
N ASN A 901 29.81 -8.07 6.43
CA ASN A 901 30.02 -6.72 5.85
C ASN A 901 29.40 -6.44 4.47
N SER A 902 28.53 -7.30 3.93
CA SER A 902 27.97 -7.18 2.57
C SER A 902 27.32 -5.81 2.24
N TYR A 903 26.61 -5.19 3.20
CA TYR A 903 25.97 -3.88 2.99
C TYR A 903 26.97 -2.72 2.80
N ARG A 904 28.15 -2.82 3.41
CA ARG A 904 29.16 -1.76 3.37
C ARG A 904 29.93 -1.79 2.05
N GLU A 905 30.25 -3.00 1.57
CA GLU A 905 30.90 -3.22 0.27
C GLU A 905 30.01 -2.83 -0.91
N LEU A 906 28.70 -3.14 -0.87
CA LEU A 906 27.77 -2.73 -1.93
C LEU A 906 27.60 -1.21 -2.01
N SER A 907 27.57 -0.53 -0.86
CA SER A 907 27.51 0.94 -0.82
C SER A 907 28.79 1.57 -1.38
N GLU A 908 29.96 1.01 -1.08
CA GLU A 908 31.24 1.49 -1.63
C GLU A 908 31.38 1.20 -3.12
N ILE A 909 30.93 0.03 -3.60
CA ILE A 909 30.94 -0.30 -5.02
C ILE A 909 29.98 0.61 -5.81
N ALA A 910 28.79 0.89 -5.28
CA ALA A 910 27.84 1.82 -5.88
C ALA A 910 28.37 3.26 -5.89
N GLU A 911 29.02 3.69 -4.80
CA GLU A 911 29.62 5.02 -4.72
C GLU A 911 30.85 5.15 -5.64
N GLN A 912 31.67 4.10 -5.76
CA GLN A 912 32.78 4.02 -6.71
C GLN A 912 32.28 3.98 -8.17
N ALA A 913 31.20 3.25 -8.46
CA ALA A 913 30.57 3.23 -9.79
C ALA A 913 30.02 4.62 -10.17
N LYS A 914 29.39 5.31 -9.21
CA LYS A 914 28.93 6.69 -9.39
C LYS A 914 30.09 7.65 -9.66
N ARG A 915 31.18 7.57 -8.88
CA ARG A 915 32.40 8.38 -9.12
C ARG A 915 33.08 8.04 -10.45
N ARG A 916 33.09 6.77 -10.88
CA ARG A 916 33.59 6.35 -12.21
C ARG A 916 32.74 6.93 -13.34
N ALA A 917 31.41 6.90 -13.21
CA ALA A 917 30.50 7.51 -14.20
C ALA A 917 30.64 9.03 -14.26
N GLU A 918 30.83 9.69 -13.11
CA GLU A 918 31.01 11.14 -13.02
C GLU A 918 32.38 11.58 -13.58
N MET A 919 33.45 10.83 -13.31
CA MET A 919 34.76 11.05 -13.93
C MET A 919 34.76 10.75 -15.43
N ALA A 920 34.03 9.74 -15.90
CA ALA A 920 33.88 9.46 -17.33
C ALA A 920 33.13 10.60 -18.05
N ARG A 921 32.06 11.11 -17.43
CA ARG A 921 31.31 12.27 -17.92
C ARG A 921 32.14 13.55 -17.95
N LEU A 922 32.95 13.80 -16.91
CA LEU A 922 33.88 14.94 -16.87
C LEU A 922 35.00 14.81 -17.89
N ARG A 923 35.48 13.58 -18.16
CA ARG A 923 36.45 13.32 -19.23
C ARG A 923 35.85 13.59 -20.61
N GLU A 924 34.63 13.15 -20.89
CA GLU A 924 33.96 13.43 -22.17
C GLU A 924 33.81 14.94 -22.42
N LEU A 925 33.42 15.72 -21.40
CA LEU A 925 33.29 17.18 -21.48
C LEU A 925 34.61 17.92 -21.79
N HIS A 926 35.75 17.35 -21.40
CA HIS A 926 37.08 17.92 -21.66
C HIS A 926 37.73 17.42 -22.96
N THR A 927 37.10 16.48 -23.68
CA THR A 927 37.56 16.11 -25.02
C THR A 927 36.98 17.05 -26.08
N LEU A 928 37.78 17.33 -27.11
CA LEU A 928 37.38 18.18 -28.24
C LEU A 928 36.11 17.65 -28.92
N LYS A 929 35.91 16.32 -28.94
CA LYS A 929 34.70 15.65 -29.42
C LYS A 929 33.47 15.98 -28.58
N GLY A 930 33.55 15.88 -27.25
CA GLY A 930 32.44 16.19 -26.36
C GLY A 930 32.06 17.68 -26.35
N HIS A 931 33.03 18.57 -26.56
CA HIS A 931 32.76 20.00 -26.73
C HIS A 931 32.01 20.30 -28.04
N VAL A 932 32.40 19.63 -29.14
CA VAL A 932 31.72 19.76 -30.43
C VAL A 932 30.30 19.18 -30.38
N GLU A 933 30.10 17.98 -29.81
CA GLU A 933 28.77 17.36 -29.68
C GLU A 933 27.82 18.17 -28.79
N SER A 934 28.34 18.78 -27.72
CA SER A 934 27.62 19.71 -26.84
C SER A 934 27.12 20.95 -27.59
N VAL A 935 28.00 21.59 -28.38
CA VAL A 935 27.67 22.79 -29.16
C VAL A 935 26.71 22.48 -30.31
N VAL A 936 26.85 21.31 -30.95
CA VAL A 936 25.96 20.83 -32.02
C VAL A 936 24.55 20.54 -31.47
N LYS A 937 24.44 19.90 -30.30
CA LYS A 937 23.14 19.70 -29.61
C LYS A 937 22.49 21.01 -29.18
N LEU A 938 23.27 21.96 -28.67
CA LEU A 938 22.76 23.27 -28.26
C LEU A 938 22.25 24.11 -29.44
N LYS A 939 22.77 23.88 -30.66
CA LYS A 939 22.31 24.53 -31.90
C LYS A 939 21.25 23.74 -32.68
N GLY A 940 20.84 22.56 -32.20
CA GLY A 940 19.77 21.77 -32.80
C GLY A 940 20.10 21.18 -34.18
N LEU A 941 21.38 20.95 -34.48
CA LEU A 941 21.83 20.34 -35.75
C LEU A 941 21.90 18.82 -35.62
N ASP A 942 21.53 18.11 -36.68
CA ASP A 942 21.45 16.65 -36.71
C ASP A 942 22.84 16.01 -36.84
N ILE A 943 23.18 15.11 -35.90
CA ILE A 943 24.54 14.59 -35.70
C ILE A 943 24.92 13.56 -36.78
N GLU A 944 23.92 12.90 -37.39
CA GLU A 944 24.15 11.83 -38.37
C GLU A 944 24.72 12.35 -39.70
N THR A 945 24.48 13.60 -40.07
CA THR A 945 25.01 14.21 -41.30
C THR A 945 26.52 14.49 -41.29
N ILE A 946 27.17 14.52 -40.13
CA ILE A 946 28.58 14.93 -40.01
C ILE A 946 29.55 13.73 -40.08
N GLN A 947 29.06 12.50 -39.89
CA GLN A 947 29.91 11.30 -39.86
C GLN A 947 30.50 10.87 -41.21
N GLN A 948 30.15 11.51 -42.34
CA GLN A 948 30.64 11.11 -43.67
C GLN A 948 32.00 11.71 -44.09
N HIS A 949 32.58 12.64 -43.32
CA HIS A 949 33.88 13.21 -43.67
C HIS A 949 34.76 13.39 -42.44
N TYR A 950 35.51 12.36 -42.02
CA TYR A 950 36.84 12.54 -41.43
C TYR A 950 37.58 11.19 -41.42
N THR A 951 38.46 11.01 -42.40
CA THR A 951 39.65 10.14 -42.34
C THR A 951 40.87 11.05 -42.26
N VAL A 952 41.55 11.07 -41.11
CA VAL A 952 43.02 11.08 -40.95
C VAL A 952 43.33 10.41 -39.61
#